data_AF-A0AAU9R3P9-F1
#
_entry.id   AF-A0AAU9R3P9-F1
#
_cell.length_a   1.000
_cell.length_b   1.000
_cell.length_c   1.000
_cell.angle_alpha   90.00
_cell.angle_beta   90.00
_cell.angle_gamma   90.00
#
_symmetry.space_group_name_H-M   'P 1'
#
loop_
_entity.id
_entity.type
_entity.pdbx_description
1 polymer ?
#
loop_
_entity_poly.entity_id
_entity_poly.type
_entity_poly.pdbx_seq_one_letter_code
_entity_poly.pdbx_strand_id
1 'polypeptide(L)'
;MDRAVEDILLSKRFDNSMVCATENSAVVEAPIYDKWLQMMQDKGAYLVPKKDYQKLADFVFNDKHGVNGPVAGISARWICEHAGVTLPEGKDVLLFELDPKNIGEKLSSEKLSPLLSVYKAKDREDGIRIVKALLDYQGAGHNAAIQIGSQNDPFIDEYGKAVQASRVLVNQPDALGGIGDIYSDGLRPSLTLGTGSWGKNSLSHNLSTSDLLNIKTIAKRWNRPQWIRLPEKIFYEKDSITYLSDENEQEISRAFIVADPGMVKFHFVDKVYEQLALRDKQVDTAIYSEVLPDPPLSQAIKIAKQMKKFAPDTIIAIGGGSALDVSKIARYIYEYSLDQEDGWLDNYDNVSELFKELQQKFVDIRKRIVKFKHETRTSLVCIPTTSGTGSEVTPYAVITDDKQHVKYPLTDYELTPQVAIVDPAFVMTVPKHTVAFSGFDCLSHSLESYVSVAASDFTRPWSLKAIQLIMNNLEASYKYDPQHPTYEGEKARENMHYAATLAGMAFANAFLGLNHSIAHKLGGAFGFPHGLCISIAMLPVIKFNGASGNVKRTPYPRYEVYRAQKDYADIARSLGLKGNTDAELVDALCKRIRDLMKACDIKPSLSANGVTKEAFDKALPAMIDRVYDDQCTVQNPRQPSMAEIKQLLLSMY
;
A
#
# COMPACT_ATOMS: atom_id res chain seq x y z
N MET A 1 44.55 -21.72 -20.09
CA MET A 1 45.54 -22.27 -19.14
C MET A 1 46.77 -21.38 -19.07
N ASP A 2 47.39 -21.02 -20.20
CA ASP A 2 48.56 -20.11 -20.21
C ASP A 2 48.30 -18.78 -19.48
N ARG A 3 47.19 -18.11 -19.81
CA ARG A 3 46.77 -16.88 -19.12
C ARG A 3 46.57 -17.10 -17.62
N ALA A 4 45.87 -18.16 -17.22
CA ALA A 4 45.62 -18.46 -15.81
C ALA A 4 46.92 -18.65 -15.00
N VAL A 5 47.96 -19.25 -15.61
CA VAL A 5 49.29 -19.38 -15.00
C VAL A 5 50.00 -18.03 -14.93
N GLU A 6 49.98 -17.26 -16.02
CA GLU A 6 50.61 -15.93 -16.07
C GLU A 6 49.96 -14.94 -15.10
N ASP A 7 48.63 -14.89 -15.03
CA ASP A 7 47.90 -13.99 -14.13
C ASP A 7 48.24 -14.28 -12.67
N ILE A 8 48.22 -15.57 -12.26
CA ILE A 8 48.61 -15.96 -10.90
C ILE A 8 50.07 -15.57 -10.63
N LEU A 9 51.00 -15.89 -11.52
CA LEU A 9 52.42 -15.56 -11.31
C LEU A 9 52.67 -14.05 -11.29
N LEU A 10 52.02 -13.30 -12.18
CA LEU A 10 52.06 -11.84 -12.22
C LEU A 10 51.60 -11.27 -10.88
N SER A 11 50.46 -11.73 -10.38
CA SER A 11 49.90 -11.31 -9.10
C SER A 11 50.81 -11.69 -7.93
N LYS A 12 51.37 -12.91 -7.91
CA LYS A 12 52.32 -13.34 -6.86
C LYS A 12 53.64 -12.57 -6.87
N ARG A 13 54.12 -12.15 -8.04
CA ARG A 13 55.35 -11.38 -8.21
C ARG A 13 55.16 -9.90 -7.98
N PHE A 14 53.96 -9.38 -8.23
CA PHE A 14 53.65 -7.97 -8.03
C PHE A 14 53.81 -7.60 -6.56
N ASP A 15 54.77 -6.73 -6.28
CA ASP A 15 55.18 -6.31 -4.93
C ASP A 15 55.39 -7.50 -3.96
N ASN A 16 55.94 -8.61 -4.48
CA ASN A 16 56.11 -9.88 -3.75
C ASN A 16 54.83 -10.34 -3.01
N SER A 17 53.65 -10.17 -3.61
CA SER A 17 52.34 -10.50 -3.02
C SER A 17 51.96 -9.72 -1.76
N MET A 18 52.54 -8.54 -1.52
CA MET A 18 52.19 -7.72 -0.35
C MET A 18 50.76 -7.17 -0.42
N VAL A 19 50.22 -7.00 -1.63
CA VAL A 19 48.87 -6.49 -1.85
C VAL A 19 47.82 -7.45 -1.28
N CYS A 20 46.88 -6.94 -0.48
CA CYS A 20 45.86 -7.75 0.21
C CYS A 20 44.94 -8.55 -0.73
N ALA A 21 44.73 -8.08 -1.96
CA ALA A 21 43.92 -8.78 -2.95
C ALA A 21 44.61 -10.02 -3.53
N THR A 22 45.93 -10.19 -3.36
CA THR A 22 46.71 -11.27 -4.00
C THR A 22 46.18 -12.67 -3.67
N GLU A 23 46.24 -13.57 -4.64
CA GLU A 23 45.84 -14.97 -4.49
C GLU A 23 46.69 -15.65 -3.41
N ASN A 24 46.03 -16.04 -2.33
CA ASN A 24 46.63 -16.83 -1.26
C ASN A 24 46.57 -18.34 -1.54
N SER A 25 45.58 -18.75 -2.35
CA SER A 25 45.27 -20.14 -2.65
C SER A 25 44.76 -20.28 -4.08
N ALA A 26 45.17 -21.33 -4.78
CA ALA A 26 44.65 -21.75 -6.08
C ALA A 26 43.89 -23.07 -5.93
N VAL A 27 42.69 -23.15 -6.49
CA VAL A 27 41.86 -24.36 -6.53
C VAL A 27 41.72 -24.77 -7.98
N VAL A 28 42.23 -25.94 -8.34
CA VAL A 28 42.38 -26.38 -9.74
C VAL A 28 41.65 -27.70 -9.96
N GLU A 29 40.83 -27.78 -10.99
CA GLU A 29 40.07 -29.00 -11.34
C GLU A 29 41.01 -30.15 -11.73
N ALA A 30 40.67 -31.36 -11.26
CA ALA A 30 41.47 -32.56 -11.43
C ALA A 30 41.90 -32.86 -12.87
N PRO A 31 41.07 -32.67 -13.92
CA PRO A 31 41.45 -32.96 -15.31
C PRO A 31 42.61 -32.10 -15.86
N ILE A 32 42.84 -30.91 -15.29
CA ILE A 32 43.88 -29.97 -15.75
C ILE A 32 45.00 -29.77 -14.74
N TYR A 33 44.88 -30.31 -13.54
CA TYR A 33 45.79 -30.07 -12.41
C TYR A 33 47.26 -30.32 -12.74
N ASP A 34 47.59 -31.53 -13.22
CA ASP A 34 48.99 -31.94 -13.40
C ASP A 34 49.68 -31.09 -14.48
N LYS A 35 48.93 -30.77 -15.55
CA LYS A 35 49.40 -29.87 -16.62
C LYS A 35 49.59 -28.44 -16.11
N TRP A 36 48.62 -27.90 -15.37
CA TRP A 36 48.72 -26.57 -14.78
C TRP A 36 49.91 -26.45 -13.82
N LEU A 37 50.12 -27.46 -12.97
CA LEU A 37 51.22 -27.49 -12.01
C LEU A 37 52.59 -27.54 -12.71
N GLN A 38 52.72 -28.31 -13.78
CA GLN A 38 53.94 -28.32 -14.59
C GLN A 38 54.20 -26.94 -15.20
N MET A 39 53.18 -26.30 -15.79
CA MET A 39 53.32 -24.97 -16.38
C MET A 39 53.70 -23.89 -15.37
N MET A 40 53.16 -23.94 -14.15
CA MET A 40 53.58 -23.06 -13.05
C MET A 40 55.07 -23.26 -12.74
N GLN A 41 55.52 -24.52 -12.66
CA GLN A 41 56.92 -24.83 -12.37
C GLN A 41 57.87 -24.39 -13.48
N ASP A 42 57.51 -24.60 -14.74
CA ASP A 42 58.31 -24.20 -15.90
C ASP A 42 58.54 -22.68 -15.92
N LYS A 43 57.59 -21.91 -15.37
CA LYS A 43 57.64 -20.44 -15.34
C LYS A 43 58.19 -19.84 -14.05
N GLY A 44 58.86 -20.64 -13.21
CA GLY A 44 59.58 -20.14 -12.02
C GLY A 44 58.92 -20.43 -10.67
N ALA A 45 57.75 -21.06 -10.64
CA ALA A 45 57.21 -21.58 -9.38
C ALA A 45 57.96 -22.84 -8.92
N TYR A 46 57.98 -23.09 -7.62
CA TYR A 46 58.63 -24.24 -7.02
C TYR A 46 57.66 -24.99 -6.12
N LEU A 47 57.34 -26.23 -6.48
CA LEU A 47 56.62 -27.13 -5.59
C LEU A 47 57.53 -27.54 -4.44
N VAL A 48 57.23 -27.02 -3.26
CA VAL A 48 58.05 -27.26 -2.07
C VAL A 48 57.92 -28.74 -1.66
N PRO A 49 59.01 -29.44 -1.31
CA PRO A 49 58.92 -30.77 -0.73
C PRO A 49 58.16 -30.76 0.61
N LYS A 50 57.24 -31.69 0.82
CA LYS A 50 56.41 -31.77 2.05
C LYS A 50 57.22 -31.75 3.36
N LYS A 51 58.44 -32.28 3.36
CA LYS A 51 59.37 -32.25 4.51
C LYS A 51 59.74 -30.83 4.98
N ASP A 52 59.64 -29.83 4.11
CA ASP A 52 60.04 -28.45 4.37
C ASP A 52 58.83 -27.53 4.65
N TYR A 53 57.59 -28.05 4.56
CA TYR A 53 56.36 -27.28 4.80
C TYR A 53 56.35 -26.67 6.21
N GLN A 54 56.65 -27.49 7.23
CA GLN A 54 56.59 -27.06 8.62
C GLN A 54 57.57 -25.93 8.92
N LYS A 55 58.80 -26.01 8.38
CA LYS A 55 59.82 -24.97 8.56
C LYS A 55 59.35 -23.61 8.02
N LEU A 56 58.78 -23.63 6.81
CA LEU A 56 58.24 -22.42 6.18
C LEU A 56 57.00 -21.93 6.92
N ALA A 57 56.11 -22.82 7.34
CA ALA A 57 54.92 -22.46 8.11
C ALA A 57 55.28 -21.80 9.45
N ASP A 58 56.25 -22.34 10.19
CA ASP A 58 56.67 -21.79 11.48
C ASP A 58 57.43 -20.47 11.35
N PHE A 59 58.17 -20.30 10.25
CA PHE A 59 58.86 -19.04 9.97
C PHE A 59 57.89 -17.94 9.49
N VAL A 60 56.93 -18.28 8.62
CA VAL A 60 56.02 -17.31 7.99
C VAL A 60 54.89 -16.87 8.92
N PHE A 61 54.35 -17.78 9.74
CA PHE A 61 53.14 -17.50 10.53
C PHE A 61 53.39 -17.60 12.03
N ASN A 62 52.76 -16.70 12.78
CA ASN A 62 52.67 -16.78 14.24
C ASN A 62 51.63 -17.81 14.71
N ASP A 63 51.49 -17.97 16.04
CA ASP A 63 50.55 -18.92 16.66
C ASP A 63 49.08 -18.59 16.41
N LYS A 64 48.76 -17.35 16.03
CA LYS A 64 47.41 -16.93 15.62
C LYS A 64 47.20 -17.08 14.11
N HIS A 65 48.14 -17.71 13.42
CA HIS A 65 48.14 -17.91 11.97
C HIS A 65 48.13 -16.60 11.18
N GLY A 66 48.64 -15.51 11.76
CA GLY A 66 48.93 -14.27 11.05
C GLY A 66 50.37 -14.24 10.56
N VAL A 67 50.63 -13.51 9.47
CA VAL A 67 51.97 -13.36 8.89
C VAL A 67 52.91 -12.66 9.88
N ASN A 68 54.11 -13.21 10.06
CA ASN A 68 55.15 -12.61 10.90
C ASN A 68 55.63 -11.28 10.29
N GLY A 69 55.82 -10.27 11.13
CA GLY A 69 56.16 -8.90 10.72
C GLY A 69 57.26 -8.75 9.64
N PRO A 70 58.39 -9.47 9.69
CA PRO A 70 59.44 -9.33 8.69
C PRO A 70 59.18 -10.08 7.37
N VAL A 71 58.05 -10.78 7.21
CA VAL A 71 57.81 -11.68 6.06
C VAL A 71 56.97 -11.02 4.97
N ALA A 72 56.07 -10.11 5.32
CA ALA A 72 55.18 -9.47 4.37
C ALA A 72 55.96 -8.71 3.27
N GLY A 73 55.67 -8.99 2.00
CA GLY A 73 56.32 -8.35 0.85
C GLY A 73 57.79 -8.73 0.61
N ILE A 74 58.30 -9.75 1.29
CA ILE A 74 59.68 -10.21 1.11
C ILE A 74 59.76 -11.38 0.11
N SER A 75 60.83 -11.41 -0.67
CA SER A 75 61.06 -12.43 -1.70
C SER A 75 61.09 -13.87 -1.14
N ALA A 76 60.64 -14.84 -1.96
CA ALA A 76 60.69 -16.26 -1.60
C ALA A 76 62.10 -16.75 -1.23
N ARG A 77 63.14 -16.24 -1.89
CA ARG A 77 64.54 -16.61 -1.63
C ARG A 77 64.95 -16.28 -0.20
N TRP A 78 64.68 -15.06 0.25
CA TRP A 78 64.98 -14.62 1.60
C TRP A 78 64.20 -15.44 2.64
N ILE A 79 62.91 -15.71 2.38
CA ILE A 79 62.07 -16.54 3.26
C ILE A 79 62.67 -17.95 3.40
N CYS A 80 63.07 -18.57 2.27
CA CYS A 80 63.71 -19.88 2.27
C CYS A 80 65.05 -19.89 3.04
N GLU A 81 65.91 -18.88 2.85
CA GLU A 81 67.19 -18.76 3.56
C GLU A 81 67.01 -18.70 5.08
N HIS A 82 66.03 -17.92 5.56
CA HIS A 82 65.77 -17.75 6.99
C HIS A 82 64.98 -18.92 7.61
N ALA A 83 64.19 -19.63 6.80
CA ALA A 83 63.52 -20.86 7.21
C ALA A 83 64.41 -22.12 7.15
N GLY A 84 65.65 -22.01 6.66
CA GLY A 84 66.56 -23.15 6.50
C GLY A 84 66.14 -24.13 5.40
N VAL A 85 65.63 -23.58 4.29
CA VAL A 85 65.18 -24.33 3.10
C VAL A 85 65.96 -23.83 1.88
N THR A 86 66.47 -24.74 1.05
CA THR A 86 67.19 -24.36 -0.18
C THR A 86 66.19 -24.16 -1.33
N LEU A 87 66.18 -22.96 -1.91
CA LEU A 87 65.40 -22.63 -3.11
C LEU A 87 66.27 -22.82 -4.37
N PRO A 88 65.86 -23.63 -5.37
CA PRO A 88 66.60 -23.76 -6.61
C PRO A 88 66.76 -22.43 -7.38
N GLU A 89 67.81 -22.33 -8.20
CA GLU A 89 68.04 -21.15 -9.03
C GLU A 89 66.90 -20.94 -10.03
N GLY A 90 66.55 -19.67 -10.31
CA GLY A 90 65.45 -19.31 -11.20
C GLY A 90 64.04 -19.49 -10.62
N LYS A 91 63.89 -19.88 -9.34
CA LYS A 91 62.60 -20.02 -8.66
C LYS A 91 62.28 -18.84 -7.76
N ASP A 92 61.03 -18.37 -7.77
CA ASP A 92 60.60 -17.15 -7.07
C ASP A 92 59.20 -17.20 -6.43
N VAL A 93 58.38 -18.21 -6.74
CA VAL A 93 57.06 -18.43 -6.10
C VAL A 93 57.02 -19.84 -5.49
N LEU A 94 56.60 -19.96 -4.23
CA LEU A 94 56.54 -21.24 -3.51
C LEU A 94 55.13 -21.84 -3.57
N LEU A 95 55.01 -23.07 -4.04
CA LEU A 95 53.75 -23.81 -4.12
C LEU A 95 53.66 -24.86 -3.01
N PHE A 96 52.51 -24.92 -2.35
CA PHE A 96 52.20 -25.93 -1.33
C PHE A 96 50.94 -26.69 -1.75
N GLU A 97 51.09 -27.92 -2.20
CA GLU A 97 49.95 -28.83 -2.39
C GLU A 97 49.39 -29.25 -1.02
N LEU A 98 48.13 -28.89 -0.74
CA LEU A 98 47.43 -29.11 0.53
C LEU A 98 46.13 -29.91 0.34
N ASP A 99 45.71 -30.63 1.39
CA ASP A 99 44.39 -31.29 1.43
C ASP A 99 43.32 -30.28 1.86
N PRO A 100 42.18 -30.15 1.16
CA PRO A 100 41.07 -29.29 1.58
C PRO A 100 40.54 -29.54 2.99
N LYS A 101 40.74 -30.73 3.56
CA LYS A 101 40.36 -31.04 4.95
C LYS A 101 41.18 -30.29 5.99
N ASN A 102 42.34 -29.76 5.59
CA ASN A 102 43.28 -29.05 6.45
C ASN A 102 43.16 -27.52 6.34
N ILE A 103 42.09 -27.02 5.71
CA ILE A 103 41.79 -25.58 5.73
C ILE A 103 41.57 -25.17 7.19
N GLY A 104 42.32 -24.15 7.63
CA GLY A 104 42.44 -23.76 9.03
C GLY A 104 43.88 -23.86 9.57
N GLU A 105 44.77 -24.59 8.89
CA GLU A 105 46.20 -24.65 9.22
C GLU A 105 46.97 -23.43 8.69
N LYS A 106 48.17 -23.16 9.24
CA LYS A 106 49.02 -22.01 8.90
C LYS A 106 49.18 -21.76 7.39
N LEU A 107 49.45 -22.80 6.60
CA LEU A 107 49.64 -22.65 5.15
C LEU A 107 48.33 -22.35 4.39
N SER A 108 47.16 -22.48 5.00
CA SER A 108 45.89 -22.08 4.37
C SER A 108 45.51 -20.61 4.63
N SER A 109 46.22 -19.93 5.53
CA SER A 109 46.01 -18.53 5.92
C SER A 109 46.36 -17.52 4.81
N GLU A 110 46.00 -16.27 5.07
CA GLU A 110 46.52 -15.10 4.35
C GLU A 110 48.05 -15.00 4.50
N LYS A 111 48.76 -14.79 3.39
CA LYS A 111 50.23 -15.00 3.31
C LYS A 111 51.04 -13.74 3.10
N LEU A 112 50.48 -12.72 2.42
CA LEU A 112 51.14 -11.45 2.07
C LEU A 112 52.58 -11.60 1.55
N SER A 113 52.87 -12.72 0.88
CA SER A 113 54.20 -13.14 0.44
C SER A 113 54.10 -14.09 -0.76
N PRO A 114 55.19 -14.37 -1.50
CA PRO A 114 55.17 -15.20 -2.72
C PRO A 114 54.92 -16.71 -2.48
N LEU A 115 54.14 -17.06 -1.46
CA LEU A 115 53.66 -18.39 -1.16
C LEU A 115 52.23 -18.55 -1.73
N LEU A 116 51.94 -19.70 -2.32
CA LEU A 116 50.63 -20.04 -2.89
C LEU A 116 50.27 -21.48 -2.50
N SER A 117 49.13 -21.64 -1.84
CA SER A 117 48.58 -22.97 -1.55
C SER A 117 47.79 -23.48 -2.74
N VAL A 118 47.92 -24.76 -3.05
CA VAL A 118 47.32 -25.38 -4.23
C VAL A 118 46.44 -26.54 -3.79
N TYR A 119 45.17 -26.51 -4.18
CA TYR A 119 44.18 -27.54 -3.88
C TYR A 119 43.68 -28.17 -5.18
N LYS A 120 43.54 -29.50 -5.19
CA LYS A 120 42.96 -30.25 -6.31
C LYS A 120 41.48 -30.47 -6.07
N ALA A 121 40.62 -29.82 -6.85
CA ALA A 121 39.17 -30.01 -6.80
C ALA A 121 38.75 -31.14 -7.73
N LYS A 122 37.74 -31.92 -7.35
CA LYS A 122 37.21 -33.00 -8.20
C LYS A 122 36.51 -32.47 -9.45
N ASP A 123 35.70 -31.43 -9.25
CA ASP A 123 34.86 -30.76 -10.23
C ASP A 123 34.56 -29.33 -9.76
N ARG A 124 33.70 -28.64 -10.51
CA ARG A 124 33.24 -27.27 -10.25
C ARG A 124 32.55 -27.10 -8.89
N GLU A 125 31.72 -28.05 -8.47
CA GLU A 125 30.98 -27.98 -7.21
C GLU A 125 31.92 -28.14 -6.01
N ASP A 126 32.83 -29.09 -6.08
CA ASP A 126 33.90 -29.26 -5.09
C ASP A 126 34.82 -28.03 -5.06
N GLY A 127 35.08 -27.42 -6.22
CA GLY A 127 35.80 -26.15 -6.33
C GLY A 127 35.15 -25.03 -5.53
N ILE A 128 33.84 -24.81 -5.69
CA ILE A 128 33.07 -23.84 -4.90
C ILE A 128 33.18 -24.15 -3.41
N ARG A 129 33.01 -25.42 -3.01
CA ARG A 129 33.08 -25.84 -1.60
C ARG A 129 34.43 -25.49 -0.97
N ILE A 130 35.54 -25.72 -1.68
CA ILE A 130 36.89 -25.43 -1.22
C ILE A 130 37.11 -23.91 -1.10
N VAL A 131 36.72 -23.14 -2.12
CA VAL A 131 36.85 -21.67 -2.10
C VAL A 131 36.05 -21.06 -0.96
N LYS A 132 34.83 -21.53 -0.70
CA LYS A 132 34.01 -21.07 0.44
C LYS A 132 34.72 -21.32 1.77
N ALA A 133 35.24 -22.52 1.99
CA ALA A 133 35.96 -22.84 3.21
C ALA A 133 37.20 -21.95 3.42
N LEU A 134 37.92 -21.60 2.35
CA LEU A 134 39.06 -20.68 2.40
C LEU A 134 38.64 -19.25 2.76
N LEU A 135 37.58 -18.75 2.13
CA LEU A 135 37.03 -17.41 2.42
C LEU A 135 36.51 -17.34 3.85
N ASP A 136 35.75 -18.33 4.30
CA ASP A 136 35.17 -18.38 5.66
C ASP A 136 36.25 -18.39 6.75
N TYR A 137 37.46 -18.89 6.43
CA TYR A 137 38.57 -18.94 7.37
C TYR A 137 39.24 -17.57 7.59
N GLN A 138 39.73 -16.91 6.54
CA GLN A 138 40.44 -15.61 6.64
C GLN A 138 40.22 -14.66 5.45
N GLY A 139 39.33 -14.96 4.51
CA GLY A 139 39.10 -14.16 3.30
C GLY A 139 37.70 -13.54 3.19
N ALA A 140 36.88 -13.64 4.24
CA ALA A 140 35.45 -13.37 4.18
C ALA A 140 35.15 -11.98 3.60
N GLY A 141 34.41 -11.98 2.49
CA GLY A 141 33.96 -10.78 1.80
C GLY A 141 35.02 -10.02 1.00
N HIS A 142 36.29 -10.45 0.97
CA HIS A 142 37.37 -9.71 0.30
C HIS A 142 37.33 -9.86 -1.23
N ASN A 143 38.04 -10.82 -1.83
CA ASN A 143 37.90 -11.15 -3.25
C ASN A 143 38.01 -12.66 -3.46
N ALA A 144 37.38 -13.09 -4.54
CA ALA A 144 37.52 -14.42 -5.09
C ALA A 144 37.69 -14.28 -6.61
N ALA A 145 38.34 -15.25 -7.25
CA ALA A 145 38.59 -15.18 -8.67
C ALA A 145 38.42 -16.52 -9.35
N ILE A 146 38.08 -16.44 -10.63
CA ILE A 146 37.84 -17.59 -11.47
C ILE A 146 38.53 -17.40 -12.82
N GLN A 147 39.34 -18.40 -13.17
CA GLN A 147 39.97 -18.53 -14.48
C GLN A 147 39.21 -19.59 -15.27
N ILE A 148 38.51 -19.18 -16.33
CA ILE A 148 37.58 -20.01 -17.09
C ILE A 148 37.72 -19.78 -18.60
N GLY A 149 37.48 -20.82 -19.39
CA GLY A 149 37.71 -20.79 -20.84
C GLY A 149 36.85 -19.78 -21.60
N SER A 150 35.63 -19.51 -21.11
CA SER A 150 34.70 -18.55 -21.71
C SER A 150 34.11 -17.65 -20.62
N GLN A 151 34.13 -16.33 -20.84
CA GLN A 151 33.47 -15.37 -19.94
C GLN A 151 31.94 -15.41 -20.04
N ASN A 152 31.37 -16.14 -21.00
CA ASN A 152 29.93 -16.36 -21.15
C ASN A 152 29.46 -17.67 -20.50
N ASP A 153 30.34 -18.39 -19.80
CA ASP A 153 29.97 -19.63 -19.12
C ASP A 153 29.02 -19.33 -17.94
N PRO A 154 27.79 -19.90 -17.90
CA PRO A 154 26.83 -19.64 -16.83
C PRO A 154 27.36 -19.96 -15.42
N PHE A 155 28.41 -20.79 -15.33
CA PHE A 155 29.05 -21.11 -14.07
C PHE A 155 29.67 -19.90 -13.37
N ILE A 156 29.99 -18.82 -14.08
CA ILE A 156 30.47 -17.57 -13.47
C ILE A 156 29.43 -17.00 -12.51
N ASP A 157 28.15 -17.00 -12.91
CA ASP A 157 27.05 -16.53 -12.07
C ASP A 157 26.79 -17.48 -10.89
N GLU A 158 26.92 -18.78 -11.12
CA GLU A 158 26.79 -19.80 -10.07
C GLU A 158 27.88 -19.63 -9.00
N TYR A 159 29.13 -19.51 -9.44
CA TYR A 159 30.29 -19.26 -8.59
C TYR A 159 30.11 -17.96 -7.81
N GLY A 160 29.74 -16.86 -8.49
CA GLY A 160 29.53 -15.55 -7.87
C GLY A 160 28.42 -15.52 -6.81
N LYS A 161 27.34 -16.27 -7.02
CA LYS A 161 26.26 -16.42 -6.01
C LYS A 161 26.67 -17.29 -4.83
N ALA A 162 27.56 -18.26 -5.03
CA ALA A 162 27.90 -19.25 -4.02
C ALA A 162 28.97 -18.78 -3.03
N VAL A 163 29.92 -17.94 -3.46
CA VAL A 163 31.06 -17.47 -2.65
C VAL A 163 30.74 -16.17 -1.92
N GLN A 164 31.22 -16.04 -0.68
CA GLN A 164 31.05 -14.82 0.12
C GLN A 164 32.22 -13.85 -0.14
N ALA A 165 32.25 -13.25 -1.33
CA ALA A 165 33.24 -12.25 -1.71
C ALA A 165 32.54 -11.00 -2.28
N SER A 166 33.02 -9.80 -1.92
CA SER A 166 32.46 -8.55 -2.47
C SER A 166 32.88 -8.31 -3.92
N ARG A 167 33.94 -9.00 -4.38
CA ARG A 167 34.49 -8.92 -5.73
C ARG A 167 34.75 -10.33 -6.24
N VAL A 168 34.19 -10.62 -7.41
CA VAL A 168 34.51 -11.82 -8.18
C VAL A 168 35.24 -11.41 -9.45
N LEU A 169 36.51 -11.80 -9.55
CA LEU A 169 37.39 -11.42 -10.65
C LEU A 169 37.45 -12.55 -11.68
N VAL A 170 37.00 -12.27 -12.91
CA VAL A 170 36.96 -13.28 -13.99
C VAL A 170 38.09 -13.05 -14.97
N ASN A 171 38.96 -14.06 -15.15
CA ASN A 171 40.06 -14.05 -16.14
C ASN A 171 41.01 -12.85 -16.03
N GLN A 172 41.35 -12.45 -14.81
CA GLN A 172 42.29 -11.38 -14.51
C GLN A 172 43.08 -11.72 -13.23
N PRO A 173 44.28 -11.16 -13.02
CA PRO A 173 45.07 -11.36 -11.81
C PRO A 173 44.48 -10.60 -10.61
N ASP A 174 44.42 -11.20 -9.41
CA ASP A 174 43.71 -10.60 -8.28
C ASP A 174 44.37 -9.34 -7.74
N ALA A 175 45.70 -9.32 -7.61
CA ALA A 175 46.43 -8.18 -7.05
C ALA A 175 46.20 -6.88 -7.83
N LEU A 176 45.97 -6.98 -9.15
CA LEU A 176 45.78 -5.84 -10.05
C LEU A 176 44.31 -5.64 -10.46
N GLY A 177 43.55 -6.72 -10.58
CA GLY A 177 42.12 -6.67 -10.88
C GLY A 177 41.30 -6.17 -9.70
N GLY A 178 41.65 -6.60 -8.48
CA GLY A 178 40.93 -6.24 -7.24
C GLY A 178 41.00 -4.75 -6.90
N ILE A 179 42.12 -4.09 -7.25
CA ILE A 179 42.27 -2.64 -7.08
C ILE A 179 41.42 -1.84 -8.06
N GLY A 180 40.99 -2.41 -9.19
CA GLY A 180 40.12 -1.79 -10.19
C GLY A 180 40.86 -0.97 -11.26
N ASP A 181 40.15 -0.63 -12.33
CA ASP A 181 40.55 0.27 -13.44
C ASP A 181 41.75 -0.16 -14.32
N ILE A 182 42.36 -1.32 -14.07
CA ILE A 182 43.46 -1.86 -14.90
C ILE A 182 42.94 -2.89 -15.92
N TYR A 183 42.20 -3.89 -15.44
CA TYR A 183 41.70 -5.01 -16.26
C TYR A 183 40.20 -4.93 -16.53
N SER A 184 39.48 -4.06 -15.80
CA SER A 184 38.04 -3.89 -15.87
C SER A 184 37.64 -2.48 -15.41
N ASP A 185 36.67 -1.89 -16.10
CA ASP A 185 35.97 -0.66 -15.71
C ASP A 185 34.82 -0.91 -14.71
N GLY A 186 34.53 -2.18 -14.40
CA GLY A 186 33.49 -2.60 -13.47
C GLY A 186 33.82 -2.38 -11.99
N LEU A 187 35.09 -2.08 -11.67
CA LEU A 187 35.54 -1.78 -10.31
C LEU A 187 36.23 -0.42 -10.26
N ARG A 188 35.81 0.42 -9.30
CA ARG A 188 36.47 1.71 -9.06
C ARG A 188 37.91 1.50 -8.57
N PRO A 189 38.86 2.32 -9.02
CA PRO A 189 40.24 2.23 -8.56
C PRO A 189 40.33 2.58 -7.06
N SER A 190 40.88 1.68 -6.24
CA SER A 190 41.14 1.91 -4.82
C SER A 190 42.13 0.89 -4.25
N LEU A 191 42.93 1.32 -3.28
CA LEU A 191 43.73 0.43 -2.43
C LEU A 191 43.00 0.06 -1.13
N THR A 192 41.86 0.68 -0.86
CA THR A 192 41.02 0.34 0.29
C THR A 192 39.80 -0.42 -0.20
N LEU A 193 39.85 -1.74 -0.04
CA LEU A 193 38.87 -2.66 -0.58
C LEU A 193 37.85 -3.00 0.51
N GLY A 194 36.62 -2.51 0.37
CA GLY A 194 35.54 -2.84 1.31
C GLY A 194 35.20 -4.33 1.23
N THR A 195 35.17 -5.02 2.36
CA THR A 195 34.90 -6.48 2.42
C THR A 195 33.46 -6.80 2.84
N GLY A 196 32.60 -5.79 2.95
CA GLY A 196 31.21 -5.92 3.35
C GLY A 196 31.07 -6.45 4.78
N SER A 197 29.82 -6.71 5.17
CA SER A 197 29.49 -7.16 6.53
C SER A 197 30.11 -8.52 6.86
N TRP A 198 30.42 -9.34 5.84
CA TRP A 198 31.15 -10.60 5.98
C TRP A 198 32.54 -10.40 6.60
N GLY A 199 33.29 -9.41 6.13
CA GLY A 199 34.59 -9.03 6.69
C GLY A 199 34.52 -7.93 7.74
N LYS A 200 33.37 -7.78 8.41
CA LYS A 200 33.15 -6.88 9.57
C LYS A 200 33.29 -5.37 9.26
N ASN A 201 32.94 -4.92 8.04
CA ASN A 201 32.73 -3.50 7.72
C ASN A 201 31.44 -3.29 6.92
N SER A 202 31.01 -2.04 6.70
CA SER A 202 29.75 -1.72 6.01
C SER A 202 29.91 -1.40 4.52
N LEU A 203 31.11 -1.56 3.95
CA LEU A 203 31.41 -1.20 2.56
C LEU A 203 31.67 -2.47 1.76
N SER A 204 30.83 -2.79 0.78
CA SER A 204 30.99 -3.97 -0.09
C SER A 204 31.52 -3.61 -1.48
N HIS A 205 32.27 -2.51 -1.59
CA HIS A 205 32.84 -2.00 -2.83
C HIS A 205 34.20 -1.36 -2.56
N ASN A 206 34.92 -1.03 -3.63
CA ASN A 206 36.18 -0.30 -3.54
C ASN A 206 35.92 1.12 -3.04
N LEU A 207 36.53 1.48 -1.91
CA LEU A 207 36.30 2.77 -1.25
C LEU A 207 36.54 3.91 -2.24
N SER A 208 35.61 4.84 -2.29
CA SER A 208 35.67 6.00 -3.17
C SER A 208 35.36 7.29 -2.44
N THR A 209 35.57 8.43 -3.10
CA THR A 209 35.30 9.74 -2.51
C THR A 209 33.85 9.91 -2.07
N SER A 210 32.88 9.26 -2.72
CA SER A 210 31.47 9.34 -2.33
C SER A 210 31.19 8.78 -0.94
N ASP A 211 31.98 7.81 -0.48
CA ASP A 211 31.86 7.20 0.85
C ASP A 211 32.35 8.14 1.97
N LEU A 212 33.10 9.18 1.60
CA LEU A 212 33.65 10.19 2.51
C LEU A 212 32.79 11.47 2.54
N LEU A 213 31.72 11.53 1.73
CA LEU A 213 30.85 12.69 1.65
C LEU A 213 29.75 12.63 2.71
N ASN A 214 29.66 13.68 3.51
CA ASN A 214 28.47 13.96 4.30
C ASN A 214 27.38 14.59 3.41
N ILE A 215 26.51 13.76 2.85
CA ILE A 215 25.38 14.24 2.04
C ILE A 215 24.28 14.79 2.97
N LYS A 216 24.09 16.10 2.96
CA LYS A 216 23.00 16.77 3.68
C LYS A 216 21.79 16.99 2.77
N THR A 217 20.63 16.50 3.17
CA THR A 217 19.36 16.72 2.46
C THR A 217 18.55 17.84 3.12
N ILE A 218 18.17 18.87 2.37
CA ILE A 218 17.24 19.91 2.83
C ILE A 218 15.82 19.53 2.38
N ALA A 219 15.02 18.97 3.29
CA ALA A 219 13.63 18.59 3.02
C ALA A 219 12.66 19.75 3.34
N LYS A 220 12.23 20.49 2.31
CA LYS A 220 11.21 21.55 2.46
C LYS A 220 9.81 20.93 2.58
N ARG A 221 8.90 21.59 3.32
CA ARG A 221 7.48 21.19 3.38
C ARG A 221 6.84 21.41 2.00
N TRP A 222 6.31 20.34 1.41
CA TRP A 222 5.53 20.41 0.18
C TRP A 222 4.14 19.81 0.40
N ASN A 223 3.13 20.51 -0.10
CA ASN A 223 1.79 19.97 -0.22
C ASN A 223 1.76 19.10 -1.48
N ARG A 224 1.46 17.80 -1.32
CA ARG A 224 1.31 16.91 -2.47
C ARG A 224 0.07 17.32 -3.29
N PRO A 225 0.09 17.13 -4.62
CA PRO A 225 -1.09 17.32 -5.45
C PRO A 225 -2.29 16.59 -4.86
N GLN A 226 -3.44 17.25 -4.88
CA GLN A 226 -4.72 16.66 -4.52
C GLN A 226 -5.51 16.42 -5.81
N TRP A 227 -6.72 15.91 -5.69
CA TRP A 227 -7.54 15.54 -6.84
C TRP A 227 -8.99 15.96 -6.63
N ILE A 228 -9.70 15.96 -7.74
CA ILE A 228 -11.15 15.88 -7.80
C ILE A 228 -11.42 14.69 -8.70
N ARG A 229 -12.00 13.63 -8.13
CA ARG A 229 -12.37 12.41 -8.83
C ARG A 229 -13.83 12.15 -8.53
N LEU A 230 -14.61 12.09 -9.59
CA LEU A 230 -16.07 11.94 -9.62
C LEU A 230 -16.39 10.99 -10.79
N PRO A 231 -17.64 10.52 -10.91
CA PRO A 231 -18.09 9.88 -12.14
C PRO A 231 -17.77 10.73 -13.36
N GLU A 232 -17.49 10.06 -14.48
CA GLU A 232 -17.22 10.74 -15.75
C GLU A 232 -18.44 11.55 -16.20
N LYS A 233 -19.64 11.03 -15.90
CA LYS A 233 -20.91 11.64 -16.27
C LYS A 233 -21.88 11.66 -15.08
N ILE A 234 -22.49 12.81 -14.84
CA ILE A 234 -23.52 13.01 -13.82
C ILE A 234 -24.71 13.67 -14.51
N PHE A 235 -25.79 12.91 -14.71
CA PHE A 235 -27.07 13.41 -15.21
C PHE A 235 -27.97 13.74 -14.03
N TYR A 236 -28.72 14.83 -14.14
CA TYR A 236 -29.67 15.28 -13.14
C TYR A 236 -30.85 15.97 -13.86
N GLU A 237 -31.83 16.45 -13.09
CA GLU A 237 -33.16 16.82 -13.55
C GLU A 237 -34.12 15.65 -13.67
N LYS A 238 -35.41 15.98 -13.56
CA LYS A 238 -36.52 15.04 -13.71
C LYS A 238 -36.45 14.39 -15.09
N ASP A 239 -36.66 13.08 -15.12
CA ASP A 239 -36.61 12.23 -16.32
C ASP A 239 -35.19 12.08 -16.91
N SER A 240 -34.14 12.37 -16.15
CA SER A 240 -32.75 12.12 -16.58
C SER A 240 -32.42 10.65 -16.78
N ILE A 241 -33.26 9.72 -16.32
CA ILE A 241 -33.16 8.28 -16.67
C ILE A 241 -33.26 8.02 -18.18
N THR A 242 -33.86 8.94 -18.95
CA THR A 242 -33.93 8.87 -20.42
C THR A 242 -32.58 8.68 -21.10
N TYR A 243 -31.50 9.10 -20.44
CA TYR A 243 -30.14 8.88 -20.91
C TYR A 243 -29.78 7.40 -21.15
N LEU A 244 -30.42 6.46 -20.45
CA LEU A 244 -30.24 5.03 -20.71
C LEU A 244 -30.66 4.62 -22.14
N SER A 245 -31.55 5.39 -22.78
CA SER A 245 -31.99 5.15 -24.16
C SER A 245 -31.06 5.76 -25.21
N ASP A 246 -30.15 6.66 -24.83
CA ASP A 246 -29.26 7.33 -25.79
C ASP A 246 -28.07 6.43 -26.16
N GLU A 247 -27.99 6.01 -27.42
CA GLU A 247 -26.92 5.16 -27.92
C GLU A 247 -25.59 5.90 -28.18
N ASN A 248 -25.64 7.22 -28.40
CA ASN A 248 -24.42 8.03 -28.63
C ASN A 248 -23.59 8.18 -27.36
N GLU A 249 -24.26 7.98 -26.24
CA GLU A 249 -23.78 8.31 -24.93
C GLU A 249 -23.13 7.12 -24.23
N GLN A 250 -23.67 5.92 -24.45
CA GLN A 250 -23.06 4.67 -24.03
C GLN A 250 -23.60 3.50 -24.87
N GLU A 251 -22.70 2.61 -25.30
CA GLU A 251 -23.10 1.32 -25.87
C GLU A 251 -23.45 0.36 -24.72
N ILE A 252 -24.67 -0.16 -24.74
CA ILE A 252 -25.18 -1.15 -23.77
C ILE A 252 -25.76 -2.29 -24.60
N SER A 253 -25.21 -3.49 -24.47
CA SER A 253 -25.75 -4.70 -25.12
C SER A 253 -26.27 -5.70 -24.08
N ARG A 254 -25.64 -5.77 -22.90
CA ARG A 254 -25.99 -6.70 -21.82
C ARG A 254 -26.02 -5.99 -20.46
N ALA A 255 -27.21 -5.59 -20.02
CA ALA A 255 -27.41 -4.87 -18.77
C ALA A 255 -27.77 -5.80 -17.60
N PHE A 256 -26.97 -5.78 -16.53
CA PHE A 256 -27.28 -6.46 -15.27
C PHE A 256 -27.81 -5.44 -14.25
N ILE A 257 -29.08 -5.54 -13.90
CA ILE A 257 -29.77 -4.62 -12.99
C ILE A 257 -29.65 -5.15 -11.55
N VAL A 258 -29.21 -4.29 -10.63
CA VAL A 258 -29.15 -4.61 -9.20
C VAL A 258 -30.07 -3.67 -8.44
N ALA A 259 -31.03 -4.23 -7.70
CA ALA A 259 -32.07 -3.48 -7.02
C ALA A 259 -32.47 -4.12 -5.68
N ASP A 260 -33.04 -3.33 -4.79
CA ASP A 260 -33.74 -3.85 -3.61
C ASP A 260 -35.21 -4.24 -3.96
N PRO A 261 -35.87 -5.05 -3.11
CA PRO A 261 -37.25 -5.47 -3.36
C PRO A 261 -38.25 -4.30 -3.45
N GLY A 262 -37.96 -3.18 -2.80
CA GLY A 262 -38.79 -1.97 -2.85
C GLY A 262 -38.82 -1.36 -4.25
N MET A 263 -37.68 -1.31 -4.93
CA MET A 263 -37.58 -0.77 -6.30
C MET A 263 -38.43 -1.55 -7.30
N VAL A 264 -38.53 -2.88 -7.14
CA VAL A 264 -39.43 -3.71 -7.94
C VAL A 264 -40.88 -3.46 -7.56
N LYS A 265 -41.19 -3.45 -6.25
CA LYS A 265 -42.56 -3.24 -5.75
C LYS A 265 -43.16 -1.90 -6.18
N PHE A 266 -42.34 -0.86 -6.30
CA PHE A 266 -42.77 0.48 -6.73
C PHE A 266 -42.61 0.72 -8.24
N HIS A 267 -42.35 -0.33 -9.04
CA HIS A 267 -42.21 -0.24 -10.50
C HIS A 267 -41.10 0.71 -10.97
N PHE A 268 -40.08 0.95 -10.15
CA PHE A 268 -38.94 1.79 -10.53
C PHE A 268 -37.98 1.07 -11.46
N VAL A 269 -37.83 -0.24 -11.28
CA VAL A 269 -37.08 -1.08 -12.22
C VAL A 269 -37.75 -1.11 -13.60
N ASP A 270 -39.08 -1.06 -13.65
CA ASP A 270 -39.82 -1.06 -14.92
C ASP A 270 -39.44 0.16 -15.77
N LYS A 271 -39.21 1.33 -15.15
CA LYS A 271 -38.69 2.52 -15.85
C LYS A 271 -37.32 2.29 -16.49
N VAL A 272 -36.45 1.51 -15.86
CA VAL A 272 -35.14 1.13 -16.45
C VAL A 272 -35.38 0.28 -17.69
N TYR A 273 -36.26 -0.73 -17.61
CA TYR A 273 -36.61 -1.57 -18.76
C TYR A 273 -37.24 -0.77 -19.89
N GLU A 274 -38.15 0.16 -19.58
CA GLU A 274 -38.78 1.05 -20.55
C GLU A 274 -37.73 1.85 -21.33
N GLN A 275 -36.72 2.43 -20.66
CA GLN A 275 -35.68 3.17 -21.36
C GLN A 275 -34.77 2.28 -22.20
N LEU A 276 -34.40 1.09 -21.71
CA LEU A 276 -33.58 0.16 -22.48
C LEU A 276 -34.33 -0.40 -23.71
N ALA A 277 -35.65 -0.52 -23.65
CA ALA A 277 -36.48 -0.97 -24.76
C ALA A 277 -36.65 0.08 -25.88
N LEU A 278 -36.34 1.35 -25.60
CA LEU A 278 -36.38 2.43 -26.60
C LEU A 278 -35.13 2.49 -27.49
N ARG A 279 -34.12 1.66 -27.21
CA ARG A 279 -32.88 1.61 -27.99
C ARG A 279 -33.11 0.89 -29.31
N ASP A 280 -32.38 1.28 -30.35
CA ASP A 280 -32.45 0.66 -31.68
C ASP A 280 -31.89 -0.76 -31.65
N LYS A 281 -30.81 -0.96 -30.88
CA LYS A 281 -30.26 -2.28 -30.60
C LYS A 281 -30.93 -2.90 -29.38
N GLN A 282 -31.40 -4.13 -29.52
CA GLN A 282 -31.94 -4.90 -28.40
C GLN A 282 -30.89 -5.10 -27.31
N VAL A 283 -31.25 -4.77 -26.07
CA VAL A 283 -30.42 -4.99 -24.88
C VAL A 283 -30.89 -6.25 -24.16
N ASP A 284 -29.98 -7.21 -23.98
CA ASP A 284 -30.22 -8.34 -23.09
C ASP A 284 -30.19 -7.87 -21.64
N THR A 285 -31.14 -8.30 -20.82
CA THR A 285 -31.23 -7.87 -19.42
C THR A 285 -31.30 -9.04 -18.46
N ALA A 286 -30.63 -8.92 -17.31
CA ALA A 286 -30.81 -9.77 -16.14
C ALA A 286 -30.95 -8.92 -14.88
N ILE A 287 -31.62 -9.43 -13.85
CA ILE A 287 -31.87 -8.69 -12.61
C ILE A 287 -31.54 -9.49 -11.36
N TYR A 288 -30.93 -8.82 -10.39
CA TYR A 288 -30.89 -9.22 -9.00
C TYR A 288 -31.69 -8.22 -8.15
N SER A 289 -32.81 -8.65 -7.58
CA SER A 289 -33.76 -7.77 -6.87
C SER A 289 -33.89 -8.05 -5.37
N GLU A 290 -32.98 -8.83 -4.79
CA GLU A 290 -33.04 -9.31 -3.40
C GLU A 290 -32.00 -8.64 -2.51
N VAL A 291 -31.59 -7.40 -2.82
CA VAL A 291 -30.61 -6.68 -1.99
C VAL A 291 -31.19 -6.43 -0.59
N LEU A 292 -30.41 -6.76 0.44
CA LEU A 292 -30.77 -6.54 1.83
C LEU A 292 -30.23 -5.19 2.33
N PRO A 293 -30.89 -4.56 3.31
CA PRO A 293 -30.25 -3.50 4.09
C PRO A 293 -28.95 -4.00 4.71
N ASP A 294 -27.90 -3.18 4.67
CA ASP A 294 -26.56 -3.52 5.18
C ASP A 294 -25.97 -4.82 4.61
N PRO A 295 -25.81 -4.89 3.27
CA PRO A 295 -25.61 -6.13 2.53
C PRO A 295 -24.33 -6.86 2.99
N PRO A 296 -24.40 -8.19 3.24
CA PRO A 296 -23.24 -8.98 3.61
C PRO A 296 -22.35 -9.31 2.40
N LEU A 297 -21.10 -9.70 2.65
CA LEU A 297 -20.16 -10.11 1.60
C LEU A 297 -20.70 -11.29 0.79
N SER A 298 -21.37 -12.24 1.43
CA SER A 298 -22.03 -13.37 0.75
C SER A 298 -23.04 -12.93 -0.32
N GLN A 299 -23.73 -11.80 -0.11
CA GLN A 299 -24.65 -11.25 -1.10
C GLN A 299 -23.90 -10.66 -2.30
N ALA A 300 -22.79 -9.95 -2.09
CA ALA A 300 -21.95 -9.46 -3.17
C ALA A 300 -21.39 -10.62 -4.02
N ILE A 301 -20.97 -11.73 -3.38
CA ILE A 301 -20.53 -12.95 -4.08
C ILE A 301 -21.66 -13.56 -4.90
N LYS A 302 -22.88 -13.65 -4.35
CA LYS A 302 -24.05 -14.18 -5.08
C LYS A 302 -24.34 -13.35 -6.33
N ILE A 303 -24.29 -12.03 -6.22
CA ILE A 303 -24.47 -11.10 -7.36
C ILE A 303 -23.36 -11.31 -8.39
N ALA A 304 -22.09 -11.32 -7.98
CA ALA A 304 -20.95 -11.54 -8.85
C ALA A 304 -21.02 -12.89 -9.61
N LYS A 305 -21.52 -13.96 -8.97
CA LYS A 305 -21.75 -15.25 -9.62
C LYS A 305 -22.83 -15.17 -10.71
N GLN A 306 -23.88 -14.40 -10.49
CA GLN A 306 -24.90 -14.17 -11.52
C GLN A 306 -24.37 -13.31 -12.67
N MET A 307 -23.56 -12.29 -12.37
CA MET A 307 -22.83 -11.51 -13.37
C MET A 307 -21.90 -12.40 -14.19
N LYS A 308 -21.18 -13.35 -13.57
CA LYS A 308 -20.32 -14.30 -14.30
C LYS A 308 -21.09 -15.19 -15.28
N LYS A 309 -22.31 -15.61 -14.92
CA LYS A 309 -23.18 -16.39 -15.82
C LYS A 309 -23.77 -15.56 -16.94
N PHE A 310 -24.12 -14.32 -16.66
CA PHE A 310 -24.76 -13.43 -17.62
C PHE A 310 -23.75 -12.69 -18.53
N ALA A 311 -22.52 -12.49 -18.08
CA ALA A 311 -21.47 -11.70 -18.74
C ALA A 311 -21.98 -10.31 -19.20
N PRO A 312 -22.34 -9.42 -18.26
CA PRO A 312 -22.78 -8.07 -18.61
C PRO A 312 -21.63 -7.21 -19.14
N ASP A 313 -21.97 -6.23 -19.97
CA ASP A 313 -21.11 -5.08 -20.28
C ASP A 313 -21.42 -3.87 -19.40
N THR A 314 -22.64 -3.83 -18.83
CA THR A 314 -23.12 -2.69 -18.05
C THR A 314 -23.88 -3.19 -16.82
N ILE A 315 -23.58 -2.60 -15.67
CA ILE A 315 -24.26 -2.86 -14.40
C ILE A 315 -25.06 -1.61 -14.06
N ILE A 316 -26.37 -1.76 -13.86
CA ILE A 316 -27.26 -0.66 -13.50
C ILE A 316 -27.74 -0.90 -12.07
N ALA A 317 -27.20 -0.11 -11.13
CA ALA A 317 -27.59 -0.17 -9.73
C ALA A 317 -28.67 0.89 -9.46
N ILE A 318 -29.86 0.46 -9.02
CA ILE A 318 -30.98 1.34 -8.67
C ILE A 318 -31.42 1.07 -7.24
N GLY A 319 -31.43 2.10 -6.40
CA GLY A 319 -31.83 1.97 -5.00
C GLY A 319 -31.18 2.97 -4.06
N GLY A 320 -31.27 2.69 -2.76
CA GLY A 320 -30.50 3.39 -1.74
C GLY A 320 -29.04 2.93 -1.67
N GLY A 321 -28.28 3.42 -0.68
CA GLY A 321 -26.86 3.09 -0.52
C GLY A 321 -26.56 1.59 -0.48
N SER A 322 -27.42 0.76 0.10
CA SER A 322 -27.23 -0.70 0.13
C SER A 322 -27.16 -1.31 -1.28
N ALA A 323 -28.03 -0.91 -2.20
CA ALA A 323 -28.01 -1.41 -3.58
C ALA A 323 -26.81 -0.89 -4.36
N LEU A 324 -26.45 0.38 -4.17
CA LEU A 324 -25.30 0.98 -4.87
C LEU A 324 -23.97 0.37 -4.38
N ASP A 325 -23.79 0.24 -3.07
CA ASP A 325 -22.55 -0.25 -2.46
C ASP A 325 -22.30 -1.72 -2.79
N VAL A 326 -23.33 -2.58 -2.68
CA VAL A 326 -23.18 -4.00 -3.04
C VAL A 326 -22.88 -4.18 -4.51
N SER A 327 -23.41 -3.31 -5.38
CA SER A 327 -23.15 -3.35 -6.82
C SER A 327 -21.70 -3.02 -7.14
N LYS A 328 -21.12 -1.99 -6.50
CA LYS A 328 -19.69 -1.65 -6.66
C LYS A 328 -18.79 -2.82 -6.30
N ILE A 329 -19.05 -3.45 -5.15
CA ILE A 329 -18.24 -4.57 -4.68
C ILE A 329 -18.47 -5.84 -5.51
N ALA A 330 -19.72 -6.14 -5.88
CA ALA A 330 -20.02 -7.27 -6.74
C ALA A 330 -19.38 -7.13 -8.13
N ARG A 331 -19.39 -5.92 -8.71
CA ARG A 331 -18.67 -5.59 -9.95
C ARG A 331 -17.18 -5.85 -9.80
N TYR A 332 -16.56 -5.30 -8.76
CA TYR A 332 -15.13 -5.49 -8.51
C TYR A 332 -14.77 -6.97 -8.37
N ILE A 333 -15.52 -7.72 -7.55
CA ILE A 333 -15.30 -9.16 -7.34
C ILE A 333 -15.48 -9.94 -8.66
N TYR A 334 -16.50 -9.59 -9.44
CA TYR A 334 -16.74 -10.19 -10.75
C TYR A 334 -15.54 -10.00 -11.68
N GLU A 335 -15.10 -8.75 -11.91
CA GLU A 335 -13.98 -8.46 -12.80
C GLU A 335 -12.63 -8.97 -12.28
N TYR A 336 -12.44 -8.97 -10.97
CA TYR A 336 -11.26 -9.58 -10.36
C TYR A 336 -11.22 -11.08 -10.65
N SER A 337 -12.36 -11.78 -10.53
CA SER A 337 -12.48 -13.23 -10.73
C SER A 337 -12.25 -13.70 -12.17
N LEU A 338 -12.32 -12.80 -13.16
CA LEU A 338 -12.07 -13.14 -14.57
C LEU A 338 -10.60 -13.44 -14.86
N ASP A 339 -9.68 -12.94 -14.03
CA ASP A 339 -8.23 -13.17 -14.16
C ASP A 339 -7.71 -14.24 -13.19
N GLN A 340 -8.61 -14.89 -12.45
CA GLN A 340 -8.26 -15.94 -11.49
C GLN A 340 -8.52 -17.33 -12.09
N GLU A 341 -8.04 -18.36 -11.39
CA GLU A 341 -8.32 -19.75 -11.73
C GLU A 341 -9.82 -20.10 -11.71
N ASP A 342 -10.20 -21.10 -12.48
CA ASP A 342 -11.58 -21.58 -12.52
C ASP A 342 -12.03 -22.04 -11.13
N GLY A 343 -13.25 -21.65 -10.75
CA GLY A 343 -13.79 -21.93 -9.41
C GLY A 343 -13.35 -20.96 -8.30
N TRP A 344 -12.47 -19.98 -8.57
CA TRP A 344 -12.04 -19.01 -7.55
C TRP A 344 -13.22 -18.28 -6.89
N LEU A 345 -14.18 -17.82 -7.70
CA LEU A 345 -15.39 -17.13 -7.22
C LEU A 345 -16.34 -18.06 -6.44
N ASP A 346 -16.20 -19.38 -6.63
CA ASP A 346 -17.03 -20.35 -5.93
C ASP A 346 -16.59 -20.61 -4.50
N ASN A 347 -15.32 -20.32 -4.19
CA ASN A 347 -14.78 -20.40 -2.85
C ASN A 347 -14.97 -19.08 -2.08
N TYR A 348 -15.77 -19.12 -1.02
CA TYR A 348 -15.98 -17.96 -0.15
C TYR A 348 -14.67 -17.46 0.49
N ASP A 349 -13.79 -18.37 0.90
CA ASP A 349 -12.57 -17.99 1.64
C ASP A 349 -11.60 -17.20 0.76
N ASN A 350 -11.51 -17.54 -0.54
CA ASN A 350 -10.73 -16.77 -1.52
C ASN A 350 -11.19 -15.30 -1.61
N VAL A 351 -12.51 -15.08 -1.72
CA VAL A 351 -13.07 -13.72 -1.79
C VAL A 351 -12.95 -13.01 -0.43
N SER A 352 -13.12 -13.75 0.67
CA SER A 352 -12.96 -13.23 2.02
C SER A 352 -11.52 -12.76 2.28
N GLU A 353 -10.51 -13.47 1.79
CA GLU A 353 -9.10 -13.07 1.86
C GLU A 353 -8.83 -11.79 1.06
N LEU A 354 -9.31 -11.71 -0.19
CA LEU A 354 -9.23 -10.49 -0.99
C LEU A 354 -9.89 -9.30 -0.25
N PHE A 355 -11.07 -9.51 0.32
CA PHE A 355 -11.76 -8.47 1.08
C PHE A 355 -10.97 -8.01 2.30
N LYS A 356 -10.32 -8.93 3.03
CA LYS A 356 -9.45 -8.62 4.18
C LYS A 356 -8.24 -7.78 3.79
N GLU A 357 -7.71 -7.97 2.58
CA GLU A 357 -6.63 -7.15 2.03
C GLU A 357 -7.12 -5.76 1.66
N LEU A 358 -8.26 -5.66 0.98
CA LEU A 358 -8.81 -4.38 0.49
C LEU A 358 -9.33 -3.47 1.61
N GLN A 359 -9.77 -4.03 2.74
CA GLN A 359 -10.23 -3.25 3.89
C GLN A 359 -9.09 -2.64 4.73
N GLN A 360 -7.82 -2.85 4.36
CA GLN A 360 -6.68 -2.30 5.10
C GLN A 360 -6.76 -0.76 5.18
N LYS A 361 -6.54 -0.25 6.39
CA LYS A 361 -6.57 1.18 6.70
C LYS A 361 -5.37 1.91 6.10
N PHE A 362 -5.54 3.20 5.87
CA PHE A 362 -4.53 4.02 5.23
C PHE A 362 -4.56 5.46 5.74
N VAL A 363 -3.39 6.11 5.75
CA VAL A 363 -3.30 7.56 6.03
C VAL A 363 -3.52 8.37 4.75
N ASP A 364 -3.03 7.87 3.61
CA ASP A 364 -3.19 8.46 2.27
C ASP A 364 -3.67 7.37 1.31
N ILE A 365 -4.84 7.58 0.68
CA ILE A 365 -5.50 6.64 -0.23
C ILE A 365 -4.59 6.20 -1.39
N ARG A 366 -3.58 7.00 -1.75
CA ARG A 366 -2.62 6.67 -2.82
C ARG A 366 -1.46 5.79 -2.38
N LYS A 367 -1.20 5.70 -1.07
CA LYS A 367 -0.06 4.97 -0.48
C LYS A 367 -0.50 3.69 0.23
N ARG A 368 -1.61 3.11 -0.22
CA ARG A 368 -2.07 1.83 0.30
C ARG A 368 -1.06 0.74 -0.01
N ILE A 369 -1.00 -0.24 0.88
CA ILE A 369 -0.19 -1.44 0.72
C ILE A 369 -0.79 -2.30 -0.41
N VAL A 370 -2.11 -2.46 -0.39
CA VAL A 370 -2.89 -3.17 -1.40
C VAL A 370 -3.55 -2.17 -2.33
N LYS A 371 -3.42 -2.38 -3.65
CA LYS A 371 -4.03 -1.55 -4.68
C LYS A 371 -5.22 -2.28 -5.29
N PHE A 372 -6.29 -1.54 -5.55
CA PHE A 372 -7.42 -2.05 -6.33
C PHE A 372 -6.98 -2.27 -7.78
N LYS A 373 -7.47 -3.34 -8.38
CA LYS A 373 -7.34 -3.59 -9.82
C LYS A 373 -8.28 -2.63 -10.56
N HIS A 374 -7.80 -2.03 -11.64
CA HIS A 374 -8.62 -1.19 -12.51
C HIS A 374 -9.61 -2.06 -13.31
N GLU A 375 -10.90 -1.78 -13.18
CA GLU A 375 -11.98 -2.42 -13.91
C GLU A 375 -12.09 -1.88 -15.34
N THR A 376 -12.19 -2.78 -16.32
CA THR A 376 -12.23 -2.43 -17.75
C THR A 376 -13.29 -3.20 -18.54
N ARG A 377 -13.93 -4.21 -17.95
CA ARG A 377 -14.88 -5.09 -18.65
C ARG A 377 -16.30 -4.56 -18.60
N THR A 378 -16.66 -3.90 -17.51
CA THR A 378 -18.02 -3.43 -17.27
C THR A 378 -18.06 -1.95 -16.93
N SER A 379 -19.11 -1.28 -17.34
CA SER A 379 -19.46 0.06 -16.85
C SER A 379 -20.46 -0.04 -15.69
N LEU A 380 -20.33 0.83 -14.69
CA LEU A 380 -21.28 0.97 -13.59
C LEU A 380 -22.09 2.26 -13.73
N VAL A 381 -23.41 2.11 -13.81
CA VAL A 381 -24.40 3.18 -13.79
C VAL A 381 -25.15 3.12 -12.45
N CYS A 382 -25.17 4.23 -11.70
CA CYS A 382 -25.88 4.33 -10.42
C CYS A 382 -27.06 5.30 -10.49
N ILE A 383 -28.23 4.85 -10.03
CA ILE A 383 -29.49 5.59 -9.95
C ILE A 383 -29.94 5.63 -8.49
N PRO A 384 -29.57 6.67 -7.72
CA PRO A 384 -29.99 6.78 -6.32
C PRO A 384 -31.50 7.00 -6.21
N THR A 385 -32.15 6.30 -5.27
CA THR A 385 -33.57 6.50 -4.94
C THR A 385 -33.78 6.99 -3.51
N THR A 386 -32.70 7.40 -2.85
CA THR A 386 -32.71 8.07 -1.56
C THR A 386 -31.87 9.35 -1.62
N SER A 387 -32.21 10.34 -0.79
CA SER A 387 -31.54 11.65 -0.76
C SER A 387 -30.63 11.77 0.46
N GLY A 388 -29.61 10.91 0.55
CA GLY A 388 -28.69 10.92 1.70
C GLY A 388 -27.28 10.43 1.43
N THR A 389 -27.16 9.25 0.82
CA THR A 389 -25.88 8.51 0.82
C THR A 389 -24.82 9.13 -0.09
N GLY A 390 -25.22 9.73 -1.22
CA GLY A 390 -24.28 10.22 -2.23
C GLY A 390 -23.40 9.13 -2.83
N SER A 391 -23.77 7.85 -2.64
CA SER A 391 -22.94 6.71 -3.05
C SER A 391 -22.72 6.70 -4.56
N GLU A 392 -23.67 7.20 -5.35
CA GLU A 392 -23.60 7.29 -6.80
C GLU A 392 -22.42 8.11 -7.35
N VAL A 393 -21.81 8.99 -6.55
CA VAL A 393 -20.65 9.80 -6.96
C VAL A 393 -19.37 9.52 -6.16
N THR A 394 -19.37 8.50 -5.31
CA THR A 394 -18.28 8.30 -4.36
C THR A 394 -17.50 6.99 -4.55
N PRO A 395 -16.23 6.97 -4.11
CA PRO A 395 -15.39 5.77 -4.10
C PRO A 395 -15.70 4.79 -2.95
N TYR A 396 -16.78 5.02 -2.18
CA TYR A 396 -17.09 4.25 -0.97
C TYR A 396 -18.06 3.12 -1.26
N ALA A 397 -17.86 2.00 -0.58
CA ALA A 397 -18.85 0.92 -0.49
C ALA A 397 -18.77 0.27 0.88
N VAL A 398 -19.90 0.15 1.57
CA VAL A 398 -19.98 -0.48 2.89
C VAL A 398 -20.56 -1.88 2.76
N ILE A 399 -19.78 -2.88 3.19
CA ILE A 399 -20.20 -4.28 3.23
C ILE A 399 -20.09 -4.80 4.66
N THR A 400 -21.05 -5.63 5.07
CA THR A 400 -21.04 -6.30 6.36
C THR A 400 -20.27 -7.62 6.26
N ASP A 401 -19.32 -7.86 7.17
CA ASP A 401 -18.69 -9.17 7.30
C ASP A 401 -19.70 -10.19 7.86
N ASP A 402 -19.90 -11.30 7.13
CA ASP A 402 -20.86 -12.35 7.48
C ASP A 402 -20.62 -12.99 8.86
N LYS A 403 -19.37 -13.04 9.34
CA LYS A 403 -18.97 -13.76 10.57
C LYS A 403 -18.90 -12.82 11.78
N GLN A 404 -18.30 -11.65 11.61
CA GLN A 404 -18.08 -10.68 12.67
C GLN A 404 -19.24 -9.70 12.85
N HIS A 405 -20.13 -9.60 11.85
CA HIS A 405 -21.23 -8.63 11.79
C HIS A 405 -20.74 -7.18 11.96
N VAL A 406 -19.52 -6.92 11.48
CA VAL A 406 -18.91 -5.59 11.46
C VAL A 406 -19.05 -5.01 10.05
N LYS A 407 -19.46 -3.75 9.96
CA LYS A 407 -19.48 -3.00 8.71
C LYS A 407 -18.09 -2.50 8.37
N TYR A 408 -17.61 -2.85 7.19
CA TYR A 408 -16.31 -2.42 6.67
C TYR A 408 -16.52 -1.47 5.49
N PRO A 409 -16.13 -0.19 5.63
CA PRO A 409 -16.11 0.72 4.49
C PRO A 409 -14.87 0.43 3.65
N LEU A 410 -15.09 -0.01 2.41
CA LEU A 410 -14.07 -0.03 1.37
C LEU A 410 -14.07 1.33 0.71
N THR A 411 -12.89 1.75 0.29
CA THR A 411 -12.70 3.07 -0.28
C THR A 411 -11.64 2.96 -1.36
N ASP A 412 -11.98 3.13 -2.61
CA ASP A 412 -11.01 3.34 -3.69
C ASP A 412 -11.69 4.00 -4.89
N TYR A 413 -10.98 4.84 -5.62
CA TYR A 413 -11.57 5.54 -6.77
C TYR A 413 -11.90 4.61 -7.93
N GLU A 414 -11.33 3.41 -7.96
CA GLU A 414 -11.74 2.34 -8.88
C GLU A 414 -13.22 1.94 -8.66
N LEU A 415 -13.75 2.07 -7.43
CA LEU A 415 -15.16 1.80 -7.13
C LEU A 415 -16.12 2.95 -7.51
N THR A 416 -15.60 4.07 -8.05
CA THR A 416 -16.44 5.20 -8.46
C THR A 416 -17.28 4.77 -9.66
N PRO A 417 -18.61 5.00 -9.66
CA PRO A 417 -19.43 4.75 -10.84
C PRO A 417 -18.94 5.56 -12.04
N GLN A 418 -19.07 5.02 -13.24
CA GLN A 418 -18.76 5.77 -14.47
C GLN A 418 -19.86 6.80 -14.74
N VAL A 419 -21.12 6.42 -14.47
CA VAL A 419 -22.30 7.27 -14.67
C VAL A 419 -23.15 7.33 -13.41
N ALA A 420 -23.57 8.54 -13.03
CA ALA A 420 -24.61 8.76 -12.02
C ALA A 420 -25.83 9.43 -12.67
N ILE A 421 -27.03 8.92 -12.39
CA ILE A 421 -28.31 9.49 -12.87
C ILE A 421 -29.16 9.88 -11.67
N VAL A 422 -29.19 11.18 -11.37
CA VAL A 422 -29.82 11.78 -10.19
C VAL A 422 -31.19 12.33 -10.57
N ASP A 423 -32.17 11.44 -10.73
CA ASP A 423 -33.52 11.77 -11.16
C ASP A 423 -34.49 11.91 -9.95
N PRO A 424 -34.98 13.14 -9.66
CA PRO A 424 -35.90 13.39 -8.55
C PRO A 424 -37.19 12.58 -8.59
N ALA A 425 -37.60 12.06 -9.76
CA ALA A 425 -38.80 11.24 -9.88
C ALA A 425 -38.77 9.99 -8.98
N PHE A 426 -37.59 9.48 -8.63
CA PHE A 426 -37.43 8.29 -7.78
C PHE A 426 -37.52 8.57 -6.28
N VAL A 427 -37.51 9.83 -5.84
CA VAL A 427 -37.55 10.19 -4.41
C VAL A 427 -38.89 10.70 -3.92
N MET A 428 -39.87 10.86 -4.82
CA MET A 428 -41.18 11.43 -4.50
C MET A 428 -41.98 10.57 -3.53
N THR A 429 -41.88 9.24 -3.63
CA THR A 429 -42.65 8.31 -2.78
C THR A 429 -41.92 7.88 -1.52
N VAL A 430 -40.69 8.39 -1.28
CA VAL A 430 -39.86 7.97 -0.14
C VAL A 430 -40.54 8.32 1.19
N PRO A 431 -40.70 7.36 2.13
CA PRO A 431 -41.38 7.56 3.40
C PRO A 431 -40.71 8.62 4.31
N LYS A 432 -41.52 9.30 5.12
CA LYS A 432 -41.08 10.39 6.02
C LYS A 432 -39.86 10.05 6.89
N HIS A 433 -39.84 8.86 7.50
CA HIS A 433 -38.73 8.45 8.36
C HIS A 433 -37.41 8.34 7.57
N THR A 434 -37.47 7.81 6.34
CA THR A 434 -36.31 7.69 5.45
C THR A 434 -35.83 9.07 5.00
N VAL A 435 -36.74 10.00 4.68
CA VAL A 435 -36.40 11.40 4.35
C VAL A 435 -35.64 12.07 5.48
N ALA A 436 -36.13 11.92 6.71
CA ALA A 436 -35.48 12.51 7.87
C ALA A 436 -34.06 11.94 8.03
N PHE A 437 -33.92 10.60 8.13
CA PHE A 437 -32.62 9.96 8.36
C PHE A 437 -31.62 10.24 7.23
N SER A 438 -32.03 10.11 5.97
CA SER A 438 -31.17 10.41 4.82
C SER A 438 -30.81 11.89 4.72
N GLY A 439 -31.73 12.79 5.07
CA GLY A 439 -31.45 14.23 5.08
C GLY A 439 -30.43 14.66 6.14
N PHE A 440 -30.45 14.06 7.33
CA PHE A 440 -29.42 14.34 8.35
C PHE A 440 -28.09 13.64 8.05
N ASP A 441 -28.12 12.50 7.37
CA ASP A 441 -26.93 11.88 6.81
C ASP A 441 -26.26 12.81 5.78
N CYS A 442 -27.03 13.31 4.82
CA CYS A 442 -26.61 14.33 3.86
C CYS A 442 -26.04 15.59 4.55
N LEU A 443 -26.65 16.05 5.64
CA LEU A 443 -26.16 17.19 6.40
C LEU A 443 -24.81 16.88 7.05
N SER A 444 -24.65 15.69 7.63
CA SER A 444 -23.38 15.23 8.19
C SER A 444 -22.28 15.15 7.13
N HIS A 445 -22.56 14.52 5.98
CA HIS A 445 -21.65 14.47 4.84
C HIS A 445 -21.14 15.87 4.47
N SER A 446 -22.06 16.83 4.39
CA SER A 446 -21.74 18.21 4.01
C SER A 446 -20.95 18.97 5.08
N LEU A 447 -21.31 18.81 6.36
CA LEU A 447 -20.61 19.45 7.47
C LEU A 447 -19.20 18.89 7.64
N GLU A 448 -19.04 17.57 7.66
CA GLU A 448 -17.75 16.92 7.87
C GLU A 448 -16.80 17.15 6.71
N SER A 449 -17.28 17.06 5.46
CA SER A 449 -16.46 17.37 4.28
C SER A 449 -16.00 18.83 4.22
N TYR A 450 -16.77 19.77 4.79
CA TYR A 450 -16.37 21.18 4.85
C TYR A 450 -15.27 21.45 5.88
N VAL A 451 -15.34 20.80 7.05
CA VAL A 451 -14.39 21.02 8.17
C VAL A 451 -13.22 20.01 8.17
N SER A 452 -13.26 19.01 7.31
CA SER A 452 -12.23 17.99 7.16
C SER A 452 -10.84 18.58 6.94
N VAL A 453 -9.80 17.88 7.41
CA VAL A 453 -8.41 18.24 7.10
C VAL A 453 -8.08 18.12 5.61
N ALA A 454 -8.85 17.32 4.87
CA ALA A 454 -8.73 17.15 3.42
C ALA A 454 -9.60 18.15 2.62
N ALA A 455 -10.39 19.00 3.29
CA ALA A 455 -11.21 20.01 2.64
C ALA A 455 -10.37 21.00 1.81
N SER A 456 -10.87 21.36 0.64
CA SER A 456 -10.20 22.24 -0.31
C SER A 456 -11.14 23.28 -0.89
N ASP A 457 -10.59 24.28 -1.57
CA ASP A 457 -11.38 25.30 -2.26
C ASP A 457 -12.24 24.73 -3.40
N PHE A 458 -11.96 23.49 -3.84
CA PHE A 458 -12.79 22.76 -4.81
C PHE A 458 -13.96 22.03 -4.15
N THR A 459 -13.79 21.50 -2.93
CA THR A 459 -14.84 20.68 -2.27
C THR A 459 -15.77 21.52 -1.39
N ARG A 460 -15.25 22.56 -0.72
CA ARG A 460 -16.01 23.40 0.21
C ARG A 460 -17.23 24.09 -0.43
N PRO A 461 -17.19 24.57 -1.68
CA PRO A 461 -18.38 25.14 -2.32
C PRO A 461 -19.53 24.15 -2.45
N TRP A 462 -19.25 22.89 -2.80
CA TRP A 462 -20.27 21.83 -2.88
C TRP A 462 -20.87 21.53 -1.50
N SER A 463 -20.02 21.35 -0.48
CA SER A 463 -20.47 21.16 0.91
C SER A 463 -21.37 22.32 1.37
N LEU A 464 -20.95 23.57 1.13
CA LEU A 464 -21.70 24.74 1.57
C LEU A 464 -23.05 24.87 0.85
N LYS A 465 -23.07 24.60 -0.47
CA LYS A 465 -24.30 24.61 -1.25
C LYS A 465 -25.26 23.50 -0.81
N ALA A 466 -24.75 22.30 -0.54
CA ALA A 466 -25.54 21.21 0.00
C ALA A 466 -26.14 21.59 1.37
N ILE A 467 -25.36 22.15 2.30
CA ILE A 467 -25.87 22.64 3.60
C ILE A 467 -27.00 23.65 3.40
N GLN A 468 -26.84 24.63 2.52
CA GLN A 468 -27.88 25.63 2.24
C GLN A 468 -29.17 24.99 1.70
N LEU A 469 -29.05 24.06 0.76
CA LEU A 469 -30.20 23.33 0.22
C LEU A 469 -30.91 22.53 1.33
N ILE A 470 -30.16 21.79 2.14
CA ILE A 470 -30.71 20.96 3.22
C ILE A 470 -31.45 21.81 4.24
N MET A 471 -30.80 22.88 4.73
CA MET A 471 -31.35 23.73 5.78
C MET A 471 -32.61 24.49 5.33
N ASN A 472 -32.77 24.71 4.02
CA ASN A 472 -33.94 25.39 3.45
C ASN A 472 -35.06 24.43 3.04
N ASN A 473 -34.77 23.15 2.77
CA ASN A 473 -35.73 22.25 2.11
C ASN A 473 -36.09 20.99 2.91
N LEU A 474 -35.25 20.53 3.85
CA LEU A 474 -35.47 19.23 4.50
C LEU A 474 -36.83 19.14 5.22
N GLU A 475 -37.24 20.20 5.93
CA GLU A 475 -38.52 20.24 6.63
C GLU A 475 -39.72 20.14 5.67
N ALA A 476 -39.69 20.89 4.56
CA ALA A 476 -40.73 20.83 3.53
C ALA A 476 -40.75 19.46 2.84
N SER A 477 -39.58 18.90 2.54
CA SER A 477 -39.42 17.55 1.96
C SER A 477 -39.97 16.46 2.90
N TYR A 478 -39.77 16.61 4.21
CA TYR A 478 -40.30 15.70 5.23
C TYR A 478 -41.82 15.79 5.35
N LYS A 479 -42.37 17.02 5.25
CA LYS A 479 -43.82 17.27 5.34
C LYS A 479 -44.58 16.92 4.07
N TYR A 480 -43.89 16.77 2.93
CA TYR A 480 -44.47 16.38 1.64
C TYR A 480 -45.36 15.14 1.75
N ASP A 481 -46.55 15.23 1.18
CA ASP A 481 -47.51 14.14 1.07
C ASP A 481 -47.62 13.70 -0.41
N PRO A 482 -47.15 12.50 -0.77
CA PRO A 482 -47.26 11.98 -2.14
C PRO A 482 -48.71 11.82 -2.62
N GLN A 483 -49.69 11.74 -1.71
CA GLN A 483 -51.11 11.64 -2.07
C GLN A 483 -51.73 13.00 -2.38
N HIS A 484 -51.13 14.09 -1.88
CA HIS A 484 -51.56 15.47 -2.10
C HIS A 484 -50.34 16.34 -2.42
N PRO A 485 -49.74 16.16 -3.60
CA PRO A 485 -48.49 16.81 -3.93
C PRO A 485 -48.65 18.33 -3.98
N THR A 486 -47.66 19.04 -3.46
CA THR A 486 -47.54 20.49 -3.58
C THR A 486 -46.25 20.84 -4.31
N TYR A 487 -46.28 21.91 -5.10
CA TYR A 487 -45.10 22.39 -5.82
C TYR A 487 -43.90 22.65 -4.89
N GLU A 488 -44.15 23.24 -3.72
CA GLU A 488 -43.11 23.46 -2.70
C GLU A 488 -42.49 22.15 -2.23
N GLY A 489 -43.32 21.13 -1.95
CA GLY A 489 -42.82 19.85 -1.46
C GLY A 489 -42.10 19.03 -2.53
N GLU A 490 -42.55 19.08 -3.79
CA GLU A 490 -41.83 18.47 -4.92
C GLU A 490 -40.47 19.14 -5.13
N LYS A 491 -40.43 20.49 -5.12
CA LYS A 491 -39.17 21.22 -5.24
C LYS A 491 -38.24 20.96 -4.07
N ALA A 492 -38.79 20.78 -2.86
CA ALA A 492 -38.01 20.42 -1.69
C ALA A 492 -37.39 19.01 -1.82
N ARG A 493 -38.14 18.03 -2.36
CA ARG A 493 -37.64 16.68 -2.63
C ARG A 493 -36.51 16.68 -3.65
N GLU A 494 -36.68 17.41 -4.74
CA GLU A 494 -35.67 17.61 -5.77
C GLU A 494 -34.40 18.26 -5.20
N ASN A 495 -34.55 19.39 -4.48
CA ASN A 495 -33.42 20.09 -3.87
C ASN A 495 -32.66 19.22 -2.86
N MET A 496 -33.36 18.38 -2.10
CA MET A 496 -32.72 17.42 -1.19
C MET A 496 -31.96 16.33 -1.96
N HIS A 497 -32.48 15.87 -3.09
CA HIS A 497 -31.81 14.89 -3.93
C HIS A 497 -30.51 15.44 -4.52
N TYR A 498 -30.53 16.67 -5.02
CA TYR A 498 -29.33 17.36 -5.49
C TYR A 498 -28.34 17.66 -4.36
N ALA A 499 -28.84 18.00 -3.17
CA ALA A 499 -27.98 18.22 -2.01
C ALA A 499 -27.21 16.95 -1.63
N ALA A 500 -27.84 15.77 -1.72
CA ALA A 500 -27.20 14.49 -1.44
C ALA A 500 -26.04 14.19 -2.39
N THR A 501 -26.23 14.40 -3.69
CA THR A 501 -25.17 14.23 -4.68
C THR A 501 -24.06 15.29 -4.52
N LEU A 502 -24.40 16.56 -4.27
CA LEU A 502 -23.40 17.60 -4.00
C LEU A 502 -22.57 17.29 -2.75
N ALA A 503 -23.21 16.79 -1.69
CA ALA A 503 -22.52 16.31 -0.51
C ALA A 503 -21.59 15.15 -0.89
N GLY A 504 -22.10 14.17 -1.66
CA GLY A 504 -21.37 13.08 -2.29
C GLY A 504 -20.08 13.53 -2.98
N MET A 505 -20.18 14.49 -3.89
CA MET A 505 -19.04 15.04 -4.63
C MET A 505 -17.98 15.65 -3.69
N ALA A 506 -18.43 16.30 -2.62
CA ALA A 506 -17.54 16.88 -1.62
C ALA A 506 -16.84 15.81 -0.80
N PHE A 507 -17.59 14.92 -0.15
CA PHE A 507 -17.00 13.92 0.75
C PHE A 507 -16.28 12.80 0.01
N ALA A 508 -16.61 12.54 -1.26
CA ALA A 508 -15.82 11.68 -2.15
C ALA A 508 -14.35 12.11 -2.21
N ASN A 509 -14.04 13.39 -1.99
CA ASN A 509 -12.70 13.96 -2.12
C ASN A 509 -12.15 14.50 -0.79
N ALA A 510 -13.01 15.02 0.09
CA ALA A 510 -12.65 15.55 1.40
C ALA A 510 -12.84 14.53 2.53
N PHE A 511 -13.34 13.32 2.23
CA PHE A 511 -13.70 12.29 3.21
C PHE A 511 -14.70 12.83 4.26
N LEU A 512 -14.80 12.13 5.38
CA LEU A 512 -15.73 12.39 6.47
C LEU A 512 -14.95 12.64 7.76
N GLY A 513 -15.60 12.47 8.91
CA GLY A 513 -14.98 12.69 10.20
C GLY A 513 -15.54 11.79 11.30
N LEU A 514 -15.43 12.30 12.53
CA LEU A 514 -15.74 11.57 13.74
C LEU A 514 -17.24 11.24 13.89
N ASN A 515 -18.13 12.01 13.26
CA ASN A 515 -19.58 11.74 13.32
C ASN A 515 -19.89 10.39 12.68
N HIS A 516 -19.37 10.14 11.47
CA HIS A 516 -19.54 8.84 10.80
C HIS A 516 -18.84 7.71 11.54
N SER A 517 -17.63 7.93 12.05
CA SER A 517 -16.93 6.92 12.86
C SER A 517 -17.78 6.46 14.06
N ILE A 518 -18.39 7.39 14.79
CA ILE A 518 -19.30 7.07 15.90
C ILE A 518 -20.55 6.38 15.38
N ALA A 519 -21.17 6.91 14.32
CA ALA A 519 -22.40 6.38 13.77
C ALA A 519 -22.29 4.94 13.28
N HIS A 520 -21.19 4.57 12.61
CA HIS A 520 -20.92 3.19 12.19
C HIS A 520 -20.93 2.22 13.38
N LYS A 521 -20.35 2.64 14.51
CA LYS A 521 -20.21 1.75 15.68
C LYS A 521 -21.49 1.69 16.50
N LEU A 522 -22.24 2.79 16.60
CA LEU A 522 -23.58 2.79 17.18
C LEU A 522 -24.54 1.88 16.39
N GLY A 523 -24.53 1.97 15.06
CA GLY A 523 -25.36 1.14 14.19
C GLY A 523 -25.05 -0.35 14.36
N GLY A 524 -23.75 -0.71 14.39
CA GLY A 524 -23.34 -2.10 14.62
C GLY A 524 -23.63 -2.61 16.03
N ALA A 525 -23.54 -1.77 17.06
CA ALA A 525 -23.75 -2.18 18.45
C ALA A 525 -25.24 -2.33 18.82
N PHE A 526 -26.11 -1.48 18.27
CA PHE A 526 -27.51 -1.37 18.69
C PHE A 526 -28.52 -1.68 17.57
N GLY A 527 -28.06 -1.99 16.35
CA GLY A 527 -28.93 -2.29 15.21
C GLY A 527 -29.71 -1.08 14.70
N PHE A 528 -29.21 0.12 14.96
CA PHE A 528 -29.87 1.37 14.58
C PHE A 528 -29.64 1.73 13.11
N PRO A 529 -30.64 2.33 12.43
CA PRO A 529 -30.45 2.91 11.10
C PRO A 529 -29.37 3.99 11.10
N HIS A 530 -28.56 4.04 10.04
CA HIS A 530 -27.39 4.92 9.95
C HIS A 530 -27.70 6.40 10.24
N GLY A 531 -28.72 6.97 9.58
CA GLY A 531 -29.08 8.38 9.77
C GLY A 531 -29.57 8.73 11.18
N LEU A 532 -30.10 7.76 11.95
CA LEU A 532 -30.41 7.96 13.36
C LEU A 532 -29.12 8.07 14.18
N CYS A 533 -28.17 7.16 13.96
CA CYS A 533 -26.86 7.20 14.62
C CYS A 533 -26.11 8.51 14.33
N ILE A 534 -26.12 8.96 13.07
CA ILE A 534 -25.57 10.25 12.66
C ILE A 534 -26.24 11.40 13.41
N SER A 535 -27.57 11.39 13.51
CA SER A 535 -28.31 12.44 14.21
C SER A 535 -27.97 12.52 15.70
N ILE A 536 -27.77 11.37 16.35
CA ILE A 536 -27.36 11.28 17.77
C ILE A 536 -25.96 11.88 17.98
N ALA A 537 -25.01 11.56 17.10
CA ALA A 537 -23.62 11.97 17.26
C ALA A 537 -23.30 13.39 16.76
N MET A 538 -24.13 13.96 15.87
CA MET A 538 -23.87 15.22 15.18
C MET A 538 -23.62 16.41 16.12
N LEU A 539 -24.52 16.71 17.04
CA LEU A 539 -24.38 17.91 17.89
C LEU A 539 -23.17 17.82 18.84
N PRO A 540 -22.92 16.69 19.54
CA PRO A 540 -21.70 16.53 20.32
C PRO A 540 -20.42 16.69 19.49
N VAL A 541 -20.37 16.12 18.28
CA VAL A 541 -19.19 16.18 17.41
C VAL A 541 -18.95 17.61 16.88
N ILE A 542 -19.99 18.33 16.47
CA ILE A 542 -19.87 19.74 16.06
C ILE A 542 -19.28 20.57 17.21
N LYS A 543 -19.75 20.39 18.44
CA LYS A 543 -19.19 21.09 19.61
C LYS A 543 -17.75 20.71 19.90
N PHE A 544 -17.41 19.42 19.78
CA PHE A 544 -16.06 18.92 20.00
C PHE A 544 -15.06 19.48 18.98
N ASN A 545 -15.43 19.50 17.70
CA ASN A 545 -14.63 20.08 16.62
C ASN A 545 -14.70 21.63 16.62
N GLY A 546 -15.80 22.22 17.04
CA GLY A 546 -16.02 23.67 17.11
C GLY A 546 -15.35 24.36 18.31
N ALA A 547 -14.63 23.60 19.15
CA ALA A 547 -13.84 24.17 20.25
C ALA A 547 -12.53 24.80 19.75
N SER A 548 -12.10 25.89 20.39
CA SER A 548 -10.80 26.54 20.18
C SER A 548 -9.82 26.26 21.32
N GLY A 549 -8.56 26.65 21.15
CA GLY A 549 -7.54 26.55 22.20
C GLY A 549 -6.76 25.25 22.17
N ASN A 550 -6.68 24.54 23.30
CA ASN A 550 -5.89 23.31 23.43
C ASN A 550 -6.61 22.12 22.77
N VAL A 551 -6.49 22.02 21.45
CA VAL A 551 -7.04 20.92 20.65
C VAL A 551 -5.92 20.11 20.02
N LYS A 552 -6.02 18.78 20.10
CA LYS A 552 -5.12 17.88 19.39
C LYS A 552 -5.50 17.89 17.90
N ARG A 553 -4.75 18.64 17.10
CA ARG A 553 -4.98 18.75 15.64
C ARG A 553 -4.56 17.45 14.93
N THR A 554 -5.36 17.02 13.98
CA THR A 554 -4.98 15.91 13.08
C THR A 554 -3.79 16.29 12.20
N PRO A 555 -2.74 15.45 12.11
CA PRO A 555 -1.57 15.73 11.30
C PRO A 555 -1.88 15.55 9.81
N TYR A 556 -2.12 16.65 9.10
CA TYR A 556 -2.32 16.65 7.66
C TYR A 556 -1.50 17.75 6.97
N PRO A 557 -0.74 17.47 5.89
CA PRO A 557 0.20 18.43 5.31
C PRO A 557 -0.40 19.78 4.92
N ARG A 558 -1.65 19.81 4.43
CA ARG A 558 -2.34 21.05 4.03
C ARG A 558 -3.10 21.76 5.14
N TYR A 559 -3.38 21.05 6.24
CA TYR A 559 -4.14 21.61 7.35
C TYR A 559 -3.17 22.29 8.30
N GLU A 560 -2.78 23.53 8.00
CA GLU A 560 -1.67 24.24 8.67
C GLU A 560 -2.03 24.77 10.05
N VAL A 561 -3.26 25.25 10.20
CA VAL A 561 -3.80 25.81 11.42
C VAL A 561 -5.12 25.11 11.73
N TYR A 562 -5.43 24.98 13.03
CA TYR A 562 -6.73 24.48 13.42
C TYR A 562 -7.79 25.53 13.08
N ARG A 563 -8.70 25.20 12.15
CA ARG A 563 -9.71 26.13 11.63
C ARG A 563 -11.16 25.68 11.81
N ALA A 564 -11.42 24.53 12.44
CA ALA A 564 -12.77 23.96 12.51
C ALA A 564 -13.82 24.86 13.18
N GLN A 565 -13.46 25.57 14.26
CA GLN A 565 -14.37 26.55 14.89
C GLN A 565 -14.78 27.66 13.90
N LYS A 566 -13.80 28.23 13.20
CA LYS A 566 -14.03 29.24 12.16
C LYS A 566 -14.85 28.65 11.02
N ASP A 567 -14.53 27.45 10.56
CA ASP A 567 -15.23 26.80 9.45
C ASP A 567 -16.71 26.58 9.78
N TYR A 568 -17.06 26.10 10.99
CA TYR A 568 -18.45 26.01 11.42
C TYR A 568 -19.13 27.38 11.57
N ALA A 569 -18.39 28.41 12.04
CA ALA A 569 -18.91 29.77 12.08
C ALA A 569 -19.19 30.34 10.69
N ASP A 570 -18.36 30.03 9.69
CA ASP A 570 -18.57 30.41 8.29
C ASP A 570 -19.83 29.75 7.71
N ILE A 571 -20.09 28.49 8.06
CA ILE A 571 -21.36 27.81 7.74
C ILE A 571 -22.54 28.57 8.36
N ALA A 572 -22.45 28.89 9.66
CA ALA A 572 -23.51 29.64 10.35
C ALA A 572 -23.78 31.01 9.70
N ARG A 573 -22.72 31.75 9.33
CA ARG A 573 -22.82 33.03 8.59
C ARG A 573 -23.51 32.86 7.25
N SER A 574 -23.17 31.82 6.50
CA SER A 574 -23.77 31.53 5.19
C SER A 574 -25.27 31.27 5.26
N LEU A 575 -25.75 30.78 6.42
CA LEU A 575 -27.16 30.54 6.72
C LEU A 575 -27.86 31.77 7.33
N GLY A 576 -27.16 32.90 7.46
CA GLY A 576 -27.70 34.13 8.04
C GLY A 576 -27.88 34.10 9.56
N LEU A 577 -27.30 33.12 10.26
CA LEU A 577 -27.38 33.01 11.71
C LEU A 577 -26.60 34.14 12.40
N LYS A 578 -27.03 34.51 13.61
CA LYS A 578 -26.47 35.65 14.37
C LYS A 578 -25.58 35.15 15.51
N GLY A 579 -24.46 35.83 15.71
CA GLY A 579 -23.50 35.63 16.80
C GLY A 579 -22.35 36.64 16.66
N ASN A 580 -21.80 37.11 17.78
CA ASN A 580 -20.73 38.10 17.81
C ASN A 580 -19.34 37.46 17.74
N THR A 581 -19.24 36.17 18.08
CA THR A 581 -17.99 35.39 18.06
C THR A 581 -18.18 34.09 17.28
N ASP A 582 -17.07 33.48 16.84
CA ASP A 582 -17.13 32.17 16.16
C ASP A 582 -17.76 31.10 17.07
N ALA A 583 -17.49 31.14 18.38
CA ALA A 583 -18.09 30.21 19.34
C ALA A 583 -19.62 30.39 19.44
N GLU A 584 -20.11 31.63 19.52
CA GLU A 584 -21.55 31.92 19.52
C GLU A 584 -22.23 31.45 18.21
N LEU A 585 -21.53 31.58 17.08
CA LEU A 585 -22.02 31.12 15.78
C LEU A 585 -22.07 29.58 15.69
N VAL A 586 -21.11 28.86 16.28
CA VAL A 586 -21.15 27.39 16.42
C VAL A 586 -22.37 26.96 17.23
N ASP A 587 -22.64 27.64 18.35
CA ASP A 587 -23.81 27.35 19.18
C ASP A 587 -25.13 27.68 18.46
N ALA A 588 -25.17 28.78 17.70
CA ALA A 588 -26.31 29.14 16.85
C ALA A 588 -26.58 28.08 15.77
N LEU A 589 -25.53 27.55 15.14
CA LEU A 589 -25.64 26.44 14.18
C LEU A 589 -26.19 25.18 14.86
N CYS A 590 -25.64 24.80 16.01
CA CYS A 590 -26.12 23.64 16.78
C CYS A 590 -27.60 23.80 17.18
N LYS A 591 -28.02 25.02 17.54
CA LYS A 591 -29.43 25.32 17.84
C LYS A 591 -30.30 25.14 16.61
N ARG A 592 -29.94 25.72 15.47
CA ARG A 592 -30.71 25.62 14.22
C ARG A 592 -30.85 24.16 13.75
N ILE A 593 -29.81 23.35 13.89
CA ILE A 593 -29.84 21.92 13.57
C ILE A 593 -30.77 21.16 14.53
N ARG A 594 -30.72 21.46 15.84
CA ARG A 594 -31.64 20.89 16.83
C ARG A 594 -33.11 21.22 16.52
N ASP A 595 -33.38 22.47 16.12
CA ASP A 595 -34.72 22.89 15.72
C ASP A 595 -35.20 22.13 14.48
N LEU A 596 -34.30 21.89 13.50
CA LEU A 596 -34.59 21.06 12.33
C LEU A 596 -34.87 19.60 12.70
N MET A 597 -34.07 19.02 13.61
CA MET A 597 -34.29 17.65 14.11
C MET A 597 -35.67 17.51 14.73
N LYS A 598 -36.08 18.49 15.53
CA LYS A 598 -37.42 18.54 16.13
C LYS A 598 -38.51 18.66 15.06
N ALA A 599 -38.31 19.47 14.02
CA ALA A 599 -39.27 19.63 12.93
C ALA A 599 -39.45 18.37 12.06
N CYS A 600 -38.47 17.46 12.09
CA CYS A 600 -38.49 16.18 11.38
C CYS A 600 -38.73 14.98 12.32
N ASP A 601 -39.19 15.24 13.55
CA ASP A 601 -39.48 14.24 14.59
C ASP A 601 -38.29 13.32 14.98
N ILE A 602 -37.07 13.84 14.93
CA ILE A 602 -35.86 13.12 15.39
C ILE A 602 -35.58 13.41 16.86
N LYS A 603 -35.36 12.33 17.63
CA LYS A 603 -34.92 12.38 19.03
C LYS A 603 -33.45 11.93 19.13
N PRO A 604 -32.47 12.85 19.16
CA PRO A 604 -31.04 12.51 19.08
C PRO A 604 -30.45 12.13 20.45
N SER A 605 -30.92 11.02 21.04
CA SER A 605 -30.34 10.43 22.27
C SER A 605 -30.45 8.91 22.22
N LEU A 606 -29.46 8.20 22.76
CA LEU A 606 -29.49 6.73 22.82
C LEU A 606 -30.64 6.23 23.71
N SER A 607 -30.85 6.85 24.87
CA SER A 607 -31.90 6.46 25.82
C SER A 607 -33.31 6.71 25.24
N ALA A 608 -33.49 7.79 24.49
CA ALA A 608 -34.75 8.10 23.80
C ALA A 608 -35.11 7.11 22.67
N ASN A 609 -34.15 6.30 22.21
CA ASN A 609 -34.32 5.29 21.16
C ASN A 609 -34.18 3.86 21.71
N GLY A 610 -34.34 3.66 23.02
CA GLY A 610 -34.48 2.33 23.62
C GLY A 610 -33.18 1.66 24.07
N VAL A 611 -32.04 2.35 24.05
CA VAL A 611 -30.79 1.82 24.63
C VAL A 611 -30.86 1.92 26.16
N THR A 612 -30.75 0.78 26.85
CA THR A 612 -30.64 0.76 28.32
C THR A 612 -29.24 1.14 28.77
N LYS A 613 -29.12 1.67 30.00
CA LYS A 613 -27.83 2.04 30.58
C LYS A 613 -26.86 0.85 30.62
N GLU A 614 -27.38 -0.32 30.94
CA GLU A 614 -26.61 -1.57 31.02
C GLU A 614 -26.09 -2.03 29.64
N ALA A 615 -26.92 -1.97 28.60
CA ALA A 615 -26.50 -2.28 27.23
C ALA A 615 -25.44 -1.29 26.73
N PHE A 616 -25.60 0.00 27.04
CA PHE A 616 -24.63 1.04 26.70
C PHE A 616 -23.29 0.82 27.41
N ASP A 617 -23.30 0.63 28.73
CA ASP A 617 -22.08 0.45 29.53
C ASP A 617 -21.32 -0.83 29.13
N LYS A 618 -22.04 -1.89 28.71
CA LYS A 618 -21.44 -3.11 28.15
C LYS A 618 -20.74 -2.88 26.81
N ALA A 619 -21.33 -2.09 25.92
CA ALA A 619 -20.78 -1.82 24.58
C ALA A 619 -19.66 -0.76 24.58
N LEU A 620 -19.65 0.13 25.57
CA LEU A 620 -18.79 1.31 25.63
C LEU A 620 -17.29 1.02 25.43
N PRO A 621 -16.65 0.05 26.12
CA PRO A 621 -15.21 -0.19 25.96
C PRO A 621 -14.83 -0.52 24.52
N ALA A 622 -15.55 -1.45 23.89
CA ALA A 622 -15.28 -1.86 22.51
C ALA A 622 -15.59 -0.75 21.49
N MET A 623 -16.59 0.11 21.76
CA MET A 623 -16.89 1.23 20.89
C MET A 623 -15.77 2.27 20.86
N ILE A 624 -15.10 2.54 21.99
CA ILE A 624 -14.03 3.55 22.05
C ILE A 624 -12.89 3.16 21.09
N ASP A 625 -12.42 1.91 21.18
CA ASP A 625 -11.38 1.37 20.29
C ASP A 625 -11.84 1.41 18.84
N ARG A 626 -13.03 0.89 18.55
CA ARG A 626 -13.55 0.81 17.19
C ARG A 626 -13.78 2.17 16.54
N VAL A 627 -14.16 3.20 17.29
CA VAL A 627 -14.33 4.58 16.79
C VAL A 627 -12.98 5.19 16.47
N TYR A 628 -12.00 5.05 17.35
CA TYR A 628 -10.64 5.54 17.11
C TYR A 628 -10.04 4.89 15.85
N ASP A 629 -10.33 3.61 15.68
CA ASP A 629 -9.86 2.77 14.59
C ASP A 629 -10.59 2.96 13.26
N ASP A 630 -11.69 3.71 13.21
CA ASP A 630 -12.45 3.90 11.97
C ASP A 630 -11.67 4.80 10.98
N GLN A 631 -11.72 4.44 9.70
CA GLN A 631 -11.02 5.16 8.63
C GLN A 631 -11.48 6.62 8.54
N CYS A 632 -12.75 6.93 8.86
CA CYS A 632 -13.29 8.30 8.84
C CYS A 632 -12.65 9.20 9.91
N THR A 633 -12.12 8.65 11.01
CA THR A 633 -11.51 9.43 12.10
C THR A 633 -10.23 10.13 11.65
N VAL A 634 -9.53 9.58 10.65
CA VAL A 634 -8.24 10.08 10.15
C VAL A 634 -8.37 11.46 9.51
N GLN A 635 -9.54 11.83 8.99
CA GLN A 635 -9.76 13.12 8.33
C GLN A 635 -10.50 14.15 9.20
N ASN A 636 -10.92 13.77 10.41
CA ASN A 636 -11.54 14.69 11.36
C ASN A 636 -10.55 15.82 11.74
N PRO A 637 -10.96 17.10 11.84
CA PRO A 637 -10.04 18.22 12.12
C PRO A 637 -9.34 18.13 13.49
N ARG A 638 -10.02 17.57 14.49
CA ARG A 638 -9.50 17.30 15.82
C ARG A 638 -9.26 15.81 15.97
N GLN A 639 -8.02 15.40 16.17
CA GLN A 639 -7.70 14.01 16.44
C GLN A 639 -8.16 13.67 17.87
N PRO A 640 -9.16 12.81 18.05
CA PRO A 640 -9.66 12.52 19.39
C PRO A 640 -8.70 11.60 20.14
N SER A 641 -8.62 11.76 21.46
CA SER A 641 -8.09 10.76 22.37
C SER A 641 -9.19 9.76 22.76
N MET A 642 -8.79 8.57 23.24
CA MET A 642 -9.72 7.56 23.74
C MET A 642 -10.63 8.10 24.86
N ALA A 643 -10.08 8.95 25.73
CA ALA A 643 -10.83 9.59 26.80
C ALA A 643 -11.88 10.57 26.26
N GLU A 644 -11.56 11.35 25.22
CA GLU A 644 -12.50 12.27 24.58
C GLU A 644 -13.61 11.52 23.84
N ILE A 645 -13.29 10.41 23.16
CA ILE A 645 -14.30 9.52 22.54
C ILE A 645 -15.26 9.01 23.61
N LYS A 646 -14.74 8.54 24.75
CA LYS A 646 -15.58 8.09 25.88
C LYS A 646 -16.52 9.21 26.35
N GLN A 647 -16.04 10.44 26.50
CA GLN A 647 -16.86 11.57 26.91
C GLN A 647 -17.93 11.92 25.87
N LEU A 648 -17.58 11.87 24.58
CA LEU A 648 -18.54 12.05 23.48
C LEU A 648 -19.65 11.01 23.54
N LEU A 649 -19.31 9.72 23.66
CA LEU A 649 -20.28 8.63 23.75
C LEU A 649 -21.17 8.77 25.00
N LEU A 650 -20.61 9.17 26.14
CA LEU A 650 -21.38 9.43 27.36
C LEU A 650 -22.37 10.59 27.20
N SER A 651 -22.01 11.65 26.46
CA SER A 651 -22.89 12.79 26.21
C SER A 651 -24.07 12.50 25.27
N MET A 652 -24.04 11.36 24.57
CA MET A 652 -25.09 10.91 23.65
C MET A 652 -26.16 10.04 24.33
N TYR A 653 -25.88 9.53 25.52
CA TYR A 653 -26.83 8.77 26.34
C TYR A 653 -27.76 9.72 27.09
#